data_AF-A0A1I0Y9H2-F1
#
_entry.id   AF-A0A1I0Y9H2-F1
#
_cell.length_a   1.000
_cell.length_b   1.000
_cell.length_c   1.000
_cell.angle_alpha   90.00
_cell.angle_beta   90.00
_cell.angle_gamma   90.00
#
_symmetry.space_group_name_H-M   'P 1'
#
loop_
_entity.id
_entity.type
_entity.pdbx_description
1 polymer ?
#
loop_
_entity_poly.entity_id
_entity_poly.type
_entity_poly.pdbx_seq_one_letter_code
_entity_poly.pdbx_strand_id
1 'polypeptide(L)'
;MKNLYIFLLLLIGVVGFGQNTKEIDSIKTNTLFDHYGNKYNPADIKINKNVNSANNRGALLCSTSMFNLYFDAGSGMEILGNTTHDARREVVCQVFQDLTNFINSPLKNPSNTAKVNIWIRNINNVTGFPTPAETSNVLGLASSFYSIAGSPYNFTGPIADGEIWKTINSGRDSYTSTLYLASPEIDGSILESGFYHGMMAFNFDNLSNNWHTNLGTNAPLDSLDLYSVVLHEVTHALGFVSLINHDGTSKLTGKRAYSRYDRFLKDTNDNFLIDDNDHSCSMYNYKFNINSNVNSLHPGCGLPNGVFNGNTDHTICGNAIQYVGRSTVPVYTPVCYENGSSLSHFEDEVYPTCNPANNNNYFVMSNAIGSASTKRFLKTEERNVLLDIGYSVNMTYGNAAQNSYIDYNSTFVNNNIVAGINDGLNSVNQTFDFSGDLNQNILITGILLNDFTNLNSSDFNTNDIQNLRFECLEELVNYNYNNLNDYVGTAGVLSTTSGDSNTNITYQSNSPGMHLLRYVPYNFITQQRGNLTYIYVHVNDNTNCAIVPPNNNLVYNGDFEQYSLVPSNLSQINRACGWKQVGFASPDYFHNQAPISRVDIPCNELGYQDVKNGIGNSYAGMMNISEYYTFYYGGLLPYDETISTKLVTSLLPNTTYQLCFDVSLAEGASLFAMKFQAYLSQSEIPATYSVGNIPITNPSMLFTNSSFSTTADDGSDLTNGWERVSFTFTTGAISGEQYLYIGGLKDVQYIQRTPGASLPGCSNVNYNVSGPNFNKAAYYYVDNVSLIPYTQPILNLPNQVCSTTIISNLNNYLVPAMSDGTFSGQGVVNNGGVYSFDATIAGIGSHTISYSNNSGCGTLVSDVITVVNATGVIPEFDGYGIICSGETLPPLPTTSNNGITGLWDLELSNTITQTYTFTPTDGQCATPYTMTIIVDPKVVPTFTPIVPICFEGVLNPLPTTSNNGITGTWLTALNNTATTTYTFAPSIGFCATNATITIEVLLENDPACNNSCVGDLTLSDPEFATPVTHQVQDWILTNDTYTVSSGQDVNMTAGNFIHLKPNSHIKSGSVFLAKIQSCVTAKIAVQEAEYIQNNGVVVYPNPTNELVTISSENAMIRSMIISSMEGKTVYESNIINAKSHQLNISNYKVGMYMLVVKTADGKITYQKLIKN
;
A
#
# COMPACT_ATOMS: atom_id res chain seq x y z
N MET A 1 -10.86 52.72 -14.49
CA MET A 1 -11.12 51.61 -15.43
C MET A 1 -9.91 51.08 -16.20
N LYS A 2 -8.83 51.84 -16.49
CA LYS A 2 -7.64 51.24 -17.15
C LYS A 2 -6.80 50.29 -16.27
N ASN A 3 -6.72 50.53 -14.96
CA ASN A 3 -5.84 49.73 -14.06
C ASN A 3 -6.40 48.34 -13.72
N LEU A 4 -7.70 48.07 -13.96
CA LEU A 4 -8.32 46.78 -13.61
C LEU A 4 -8.04 45.68 -14.65
N TYR A 5 -7.87 46.06 -15.92
CA TYR A 5 -7.56 45.13 -17.02
C TYR A 5 -6.13 44.54 -16.94
N ILE A 6 -5.20 45.25 -16.32
CA ILE A 6 -3.82 44.76 -16.10
C ILE A 6 -3.80 43.70 -14.98
N PHE A 7 -4.65 43.85 -13.96
CA PHE A 7 -4.76 42.86 -12.87
C PHE A 7 -5.32 41.53 -13.35
N LEU A 8 -6.32 41.53 -14.24
CA LEU A 8 -6.94 40.28 -14.71
C LEU A 8 -6.03 39.48 -15.66
N LEU A 9 -5.18 40.16 -16.44
CA LEU A 9 -4.12 39.53 -17.25
C LEU A 9 -2.96 38.95 -16.41
N LEU A 10 -2.87 39.32 -15.12
CA LEU A 10 -1.89 38.79 -14.16
C LEU A 10 -2.42 37.57 -13.38
N LEU A 11 -3.74 37.37 -13.28
CA LEU A 11 -4.32 36.13 -12.71
C LEU A 11 -4.45 34.98 -13.72
N ILE A 12 -4.40 35.27 -15.03
CA ILE A 12 -4.45 34.26 -16.11
C ILE A 12 -3.12 34.28 -16.91
N GLY A 13 -2.06 34.81 -16.29
CA GLY A 13 -0.75 35.03 -16.90
C GLY A 13 0.16 33.80 -16.82
N VAL A 14 0.04 32.89 -17.79
CA VAL A 14 1.07 31.94 -18.25
C VAL A 14 1.99 31.36 -17.15
N VAL A 15 1.52 30.37 -16.38
CA VAL A 15 2.39 29.29 -15.84
C VAL A 15 1.58 28.07 -15.36
N GLY A 16 1.44 27.06 -16.23
CA GLY A 16 1.39 25.65 -15.79
C GLY A 16 2.79 25.12 -15.43
N PHE A 17 3.83 25.86 -15.79
CA PHE A 17 5.24 25.58 -15.50
C PHE A 17 5.79 26.59 -14.47
N GLY A 18 5.07 26.73 -13.34
CA GLY A 18 5.34 27.70 -12.26
C GLY A 18 6.56 27.41 -11.38
N GLN A 19 7.47 26.55 -11.84
CA GLN A 19 8.74 26.26 -11.17
C GLN A 19 9.82 27.25 -11.65
N ASN A 20 10.95 27.34 -10.95
CA ASN A 20 11.90 28.45 -11.09
C ASN A 20 12.36 28.68 -12.54
N THR A 21 12.26 29.91 -13.02
CA THR A 21 12.56 30.33 -14.41
C THR A 21 14.07 30.41 -14.73
N LYS A 22 14.83 29.38 -14.34
CA LYS A 22 16.21 29.14 -14.79
C LYS A 22 16.32 28.04 -15.85
N GLU A 23 15.39 27.09 -15.89
CA GLU A 23 15.52 25.83 -16.65
C GLU A 23 14.44 25.62 -17.74
N ILE A 24 13.97 26.71 -18.36
CA ILE A 24 13.20 26.69 -19.63
C ILE A 24 13.82 27.61 -20.69
N ASP A 25 14.31 28.80 -20.33
CA ASP A 25 15.00 29.74 -21.25
C ASP A 25 16.38 29.22 -21.73
N SER A 26 16.93 28.22 -21.06
CA SER A 26 18.27 27.68 -21.31
C SER A 26 18.27 26.65 -22.45
N ILE A 27 17.31 25.71 -22.44
CA ILE A 27 17.14 24.67 -23.46
C ILE A 27 16.48 25.28 -24.71
N LYS A 28 17.32 25.92 -25.54
CA LYS A 28 16.92 26.70 -26.72
C LYS A 28 16.53 25.84 -27.93
N THR A 29 15.57 24.93 -27.76
CA THR A 29 14.81 24.28 -28.84
C THR A 29 13.76 25.21 -29.46
N ASN A 30 13.42 26.31 -28.78
CA ASN A 30 12.23 27.14 -29.03
C ASN A 30 12.37 28.08 -30.25
N THR A 31 13.34 27.84 -31.11
CA THR A 31 13.58 28.57 -32.36
C THR A 31 13.69 27.58 -33.49
N LEU A 32 12.67 27.59 -34.35
CA LEU A 32 12.65 26.90 -35.63
C LEU A 32 13.37 27.74 -36.68
N PHE A 33 13.90 27.09 -37.70
CA PHE A 33 14.61 27.74 -38.80
C PHE A 33 14.03 27.30 -40.14
N ASP A 34 14.07 28.16 -41.15
CA ASP A 34 14.03 27.71 -42.56
C ASP A 34 15.45 27.35 -43.06
N HIS A 35 15.60 26.84 -44.29
CA HIS A 35 16.92 26.50 -44.83
C HIS A 35 17.81 27.71 -45.15
N TYR A 36 17.25 28.92 -45.20
CA TYR A 36 18.01 30.16 -45.33
C TYR A 36 18.57 30.64 -43.98
N GLY A 37 18.11 30.07 -42.86
CA GLY A 37 18.53 30.43 -41.50
C GLY A 37 17.63 31.45 -40.80
N ASN A 38 16.49 31.81 -41.40
CA ASN A 38 15.52 32.73 -40.80
C ASN A 38 14.85 32.08 -39.59
N LYS A 39 14.69 32.85 -38.51
CA LYS A 39 14.26 32.36 -37.20
C LYS A 39 12.75 32.55 -37.01
N TYR A 40 12.08 31.47 -36.63
CA TYR A 40 10.65 31.42 -36.33
C TYR A 40 10.43 30.96 -34.89
N ASN A 41 9.51 31.61 -34.17
CA ASN A 41 8.99 31.07 -32.93
C ASN A 41 7.84 30.09 -33.26
N PRO A 42 7.49 29.11 -32.41
CA PRO A 42 6.38 28.19 -32.70
C PRO A 42 5.05 28.90 -32.99
N ALA A 43 4.79 30.04 -32.34
CA ALA A 43 3.63 30.87 -32.61
C ALA A 43 3.58 31.38 -34.06
N ASP A 44 4.72 31.65 -34.71
CA ASP A 44 4.78 32.25 -36.05
C ASP A 44 4.43 31.25 -37.17
N ILE A 45 4.51 29.95 -36.88
CA ILE A 45 4.16 28.87 -37.81
C ILE A 45 2.90 28.08 -37.37
N LYS A 46 2.11 28.64 -36.45
CA LYS A 46 0.83 28.06 -36.00
C LYS A 46 -0.28 28.38 -37.00
N ILE A 47 -1.02 27.37 -37.44
CA ILE A 47 -2.00 27.48 -38.54
C ILE A 47 -3.07 28.56 -38.27
N ASN A 48 -3.50 28.73 -37.01
CA ASN A 48 -4.65 29.57 -36.65
C ASN A 48 -4.35 31.03 -36.25
N LYS A 49 -3.07 31.45 -36.18
CA LYS A 49 -2.68 32.78 -35.64
C LYS A 49 -3.31 33.99 -36.36
N ASN A 50 -3.72 33.83 -37.63
CA ASN A 50 -4.22 34.91 -38.49
C ASN A 50 -5.74 34.85 -38.77
N VAL A 51 -6.52 34.01 -38.07
CA VAL A 51 -7.98 33.85 -38.29
C VAL A 51 -8.78 34.97 -37.59
N ASN A 52 -8.47 36.22 -37.93
CA ASN A 52 -9.13 37.43 -37.41
C ASN A 52 -9.61 38.37 -38.53
N SER A 53 -10.05 37.82 -39.66
CA SER A 53 -10.86 38.53 -40.65
C SER A 53 -11.95 37.64 -41.22
N ALA A 54 -13.19 38.14 -41.30
CA ALA A 54 -14.40 37.37 -41.62
C ALA A 54 -14.55 37.01 -43.12
N ASN A 55 -13.43 36.87 -43.85
CA ASN A 55 -13.39 36.57 -45.29
C ASN A 55 -12.31 35.53 -45.67
N ASN A 56 -11.37 35.19 -44.78
CA ASN A 56 -10.38 34.15 -45.08
C ASN A 56 -11.04 32.77 -45.00
N ARG A 57 -10.88 31.98 -46.05
CA ARG A 57 -11.63 30.74 -46.29
C ARG A 57 -10.85 29.56 -45.73
N GLY A 58 -11.56 28.54 -45.24
CA GLY A 58 -10.95 27.30 -44.76
C GLY A 58 -10.16 26.57 -45.86
N ALA A 59 -9.33 25.62 -45.45
CA ALA A 59 -8.39 24.92 -46.33
C ALA A 59 -9.06 24.35 -47.59
N LEU A 60 -8.43 24.57 -48.75
CA LEU A 60 -8.71 23.73 -49.91
C LEU A 60 -8.06 22.38 -49.70
N LEU A 61 -8.88 21.39 -49.36
CA LEU A 61 -8.48 19.99 -49.39
C LEU A 61 -8.18 19.58 -50.83
N CYS A 62 -6.91 19.62 -51.22
CA CYS A 62 -6.37 18.82 -52.31
C CYS A 62 -6.53 17.34 -51.91
N SER A 63 -7.69 16.77 -52.19
CA SER A 63 -8.12 15.52 -51.58
C SER A 63 -7.27 14.32 -52.03
N THR A 64 -7.03 13.39 -51.11
CA THR A 64 -6.21 12.16 -51.25
C THR A 64 -4.68 12.31 -51.18
N SER A 65 -4.16 13.48 -50.83
CA SER A 65 -2.72 13.72 -50.61
C SER A 65 -2.22 13.34 -49.18
N MET A 66 -0.91 13.20 -48.97
CA MET A 66 -0.28 13.10 -47.62
C MET A 66 0.05 14.47 -46.99
N PHE A 67 -0.24 15.56 -47.71
CA PHE A 67 0.00 16.94 -47.35
C PHE A 67 -1.33 17.71 -47.20
N ASN A 68 -1.38 18.64 -46.24
CA ASN A 68 -2.43 19.66 -46.11
C ASN A 68 -1.86 21.00 -46.60
N LEU A 69 -2.56 21.69 -47.51
CA LEU A 69 -2.08 22.94 -48.11
C LEU A 69 -2.93 24.14 -47.67
N TYR A 70 -2.28 25.15 -47.09
CA TYR A 70 -2.94 26.32 -46.52
C TYR A 70 -2.48 27.59 -47.24
N PHE A 71 -3.42 28.36 -47.80
CA PHE A 71 -3.13 29.48 -48.70
C PHE A 71 -3.32 30.83 -47.98
N ASP A 72 -2.22 31.58 -47.78
CA ASP A 72 -2.23 32.92 -47.18
C ASP A 72 -2.99 33.93 -48.06
N ALA A 73 -3.55 34.97 -47.45
CA ALA A 73 -4.10 36.11 -48.20
C ALA A 73 -2.99 36.81 -49.03
N GLY A 74 -3.28 37.13 -50.29
CA GLY A 74 -2.31 37.63 -51.26
C GLY A 74 -1.44 36.56 -51.92
N SER A 75 -1.60 35.26 -51.60
CA SER A 75 -0.83 34.16 -52.22
C SER A 75 -1.09 33.94 -53.71
N GLY A 76 -2.05 34.67 -54.32
CA GLY A 76 -2.44 34.46 -55.71
C GLY A 76 -3.17 33.15 -55.96
N MET A 77 -3.62 32.50 -54.88
CA MET A 77 -4.29 31.19 -54.84
C MET A 77 -5.44 31.10 -53.81
N GLU A 78 -5.62 32.09 -52.94
CA GLU A 78 -6.57 32.09 -51.81
C GLU A 78 -8.06 32.22 -52.19
N ILE A 79 -8.38 32.76 -53.37
CA ILE A 79 -9.76 33.05 -53.77
C ILE A 79 -10.39 31.82 -54.45
N LEU A 80 -11.34 31.16 -53.78
CA LEU A 80 -12.22 30.17 -54.39
C LEU A 80 -13.16 30.82 -55.42
N GLY A 81 -13.24 30.23 -56.62
CA GLY A 81 -14.12 30.68 -57.71
C GLY A 81 -13.50 31.77 -58.59
N ASN A 82 -12.19 32.03 -58.45
CA ASN A 82 -11.43 32.89 -59.34
C ASN A 82 -10.62 31.99 -60.27
N THR A 83 -10.93 31.98 -61.57
CA THR A 83 -10.35 31.05 -62.55
C THR A 83 -8.81 30.97 -62.52
N THR A 84 -8.12 32.07 -62.22
CA THR A 84 -6.66 32.10 -62.15
C THR A 84 -6.13 31.50 -60.85
N HIS A 85 -6.76 31.79 -59.71
CA HIS A 85 -6.39 31.19 -58.42
C HIS A 85 -6.76 29.70 -58.40
N ASP A 86 -7.92 29.35 -58.96
CA ASP A 86 -8.43 27.99 -59.09
C ASP A 86 -7.48 27.13 -59.95
N ALA A 87 -7.07 27.59 -61.14
CA ALA A 87 -6.13 26.85 -62.01
C ALA A 87 -4.71 26.74 -61.42
N ARG A 88 -4.22 27.76 -60.70
CA ARG A 88 -2.94 27.68 -59.96
C ARG A 88 -3.00 26.62 -58.86
N ARG A 89 -4.09 26.57 -58.08
CA ARG A 89 -4.29 25.54 -57.05
C ARG A 89 -4.40 24.14 -57.66
N GLU A 90 -5.05 23.97 -58.81
CA GLU A 90 -5.14 22.68 -59.50
C GLU A 90 -3.74 22.12 -59.81
N VAL A 91 -2.84 22.96 -60.34
CA VAL A 91 -1.44 22.58 -60.59
C VAL A 91 -0.71 22.20 -59.30
N VAL A 92 -0.83 23.00 -58.24
CA VAL A 92 -0.16 22.73 -56.97
C VAL A 92 -0.69 21.45 -56.32
N CYS A 93 -2.02 21.26 -56.28
CA CYS A 93 -2.63 20.01 -55.83
C CYS A 93 -2.08 18.80 -56.60
N GLN A 94 -1.92 18.91 -57.93
CA GLN A 94 -1.43 17.79 -58.73
C GLN A 94 0.03 17.43 -58.42
N VAL A 95 0.93 18.40 -58.22
CA VAL A 95 2.33 18.11 -57.84
C VAL A 95 2.37 17.38 -56.48
N PHE A 96 1.59 17.84 -55.49
CA PHE A 96 1.50 17.18 -54.19
C PHE A 96 0.81 15.81 -54.25
N GLN A 97 -0.12 15.58 -55.19
CA GLN A 97 -0.71 14.25 -55.42
C GLN A 97 0.28 13.30 -56.12
N ASP A 98 1.03 13.78 -57.11
CA ASP A 98 2.05 12.99 -57.82
C ASP A 98 3.20 12.62 -56.89
N LEU A 99 3.63 13.54 -56.01
CA LEU A 99 4.57 13.26 -54.91
C LEU A 99 3.98 12.30 -53.87
N THR A 100 2.69 12.46 -53.51
CA THR A 100 2.01 11.50 -52.63
C THR A 100 2.03 10.10 -53.25
N ASN A 101 1.77 9.98 -54.55
CA ASN A 101 1.82 8.69 -55.24
C ASN A 101 3.25 8.12 -55.25
N PHE A 102 4.26 8.96 -55.52
CA PHE A 102 5.67 8.58 -55.64
C PHE A 102 6.34 8.17 -54.31
N ILE A 103 6.23 8.97 -53.26
CA ILE A 103 6.91 8.73 -51.98
C ILE A 103 6.14 7.67 -51.19
N ASN A 104 6.79 6.59 -50.78
CA ASN A 104 6.19 5.61 -49.88
C ASN A 104 6.38 6.05 -48.42
N SER A 105 5.29 6.09 -47.65
CA SER A 105 5.24 6.67 -46.31
C SER A 105 4.07 6.08 -45.52
N PRO A 106 4.16 5.93 -44.18
CA PRO A 106 3.03 5.48 -43.38
C PRO A 106 1.87 6.49 -43.33
N LEU A 107 2.06 7.75 -43.78
CA LEU A 107 1.00 8.75 -43.98
C LEU A 107 0.00 8.39 -45.10
N LYS A 108 0.30 7.34 -45.89
CA LYS A 108 -0.59 6.77 -46.92
C LYS A 108 -1.70 5.90 -46.35
N ASN A 109 -1.55 5.38 -45.13
CA ASN A 109 -2.55 4.49 -44.55
C ASN A 109 -3.86 5.25 -44.27
N PRO A 110 -5.03 4.80 -44.76
CA PRO A 110 -6.31 5.45 -44.50
C PRO A 110 -6.70 5.57 -43.01
N SER A 111 -6.10 4.79 -42.11
CA SER A 111 -6.28 4.95 -40.65
C SER A 111 -5.33 5.96 -40.01
N ASN A 112 -4.36 6.50 -40.75
CA ASN A 112 -3.42 7.50 -40.25
C ASN A 112 -3.98 8.92 -40.48
N THR A 113 -4.18 9.64 -39.38
CA THR A 113 -4.70 11.02 -39.38
C THR A 113 -3.61 12.08 -39.51
N ALA A 114 -2.33 11.73 -39.36
CA ALA A 114 -1.22 12.67 -39.53
C ALA A 114 -1.03 13.08 -40.99
N LYS A 115 -0.64 14.34 -41.22
CA LYS A 115 -0.37 14.95 -42.53
C LYS A 115 0.72 16.00 -42.42
N VAL A 116 1.44 16.24 -43.51
CA VAL A 116 2.43 17.32 -43.60
C VAL A 116 1.72 18.63 -43.90
N ASN A 117 1.73 19.59 -42.96
CA ASN A 117 1.08 20.89 -43.15
C ASN A 117 2.03 21.87 -43.87
N ILE A 118 1.64 22.39 -45.03
CA ILE A 118 2.45 23.31 -45.85
C ILE A 118 1.80 24.70 -45.91
N TRP A 119 2.58 25.72 -45.58
CA TRP A 119 2.16 27.13 -45.63
C TRP A 119 2.46 27.75 -47.00
N ILE A 120 1.44 28.05 -47.79
CA ILE A 120 1.59 28.57 -49.16
C ILE A 120 1.32 30.07 -49.19
N ARG A 121 2.31 30.85 -49.61
CA ARG A 121 2.38 32.30 -49.39
C ARG A 121 2.69 33.11 -50.65
N ASN A 122 2.54 34.42 -50.55
CA ASN A 122 3.17 35.36 -51.48
C ASN A 122 4.66 35.47 -51.15
N ILE A 123 5.54 35.49 -52.15
CA ILE A 123 7.00 35.60 -51.92
C ILE A 123 7.39 36.88 -51.16
N ASN A 124 6.67 37.98 -51.37
CA ASN A 124 6.89 39.26 -50.69
C ASN A 124 6.55 39.23 -49.19
N ASN A 125 5.89 38.17 -48.70
CA ASN A 125 5.54 37.97 -47.29
C ASN A 125 6.54 37.06 -46.53
N VAL A 126 7.60 36.59 -47.19
CA VAL A 126 8.63 35.73 -46.59
C VAL A 126 9.68 36.58 -45.87
N THR A 127 9.87 36.33 -44.58
CA THR A 127 10.74 37.12 -43.70
C THR A 127 12.21 36.75 -43.85
N GLY A 128 13.05 37.72 -44.22
CA GLY A 128 14.52 37.58 -44.20
C GLY A 128 15.16 37.04 -45.48
N PHE A 129 14.36 36.59 -46.45
CA PHE A 129 14.79 36.52 -47.85
C PHE A 129 14.87 37.95 -48.44
N PRO A 130 15.76 38.24 -49.42
CA PRO A 130 16.47 39.52 -49.44
C PRO A 130 15.78 40.64 -50.26
N THR A 131 16.55 41.64 -50.71
CA THR A 131 16.05 42.98 -51.03
C THR A 131 15.17 43.04 -52.29
N PRO A 132 14.40 44.13 -52.52
CA PRO A 132 13.53 44.27 -53.70
C PRO A 132 14.23 44.21 -55.07
N ALA A 133 15.57 44.21 -55.12
CA ALA A 133 16.31 43.94 -56.35
C ALA A 133 16.41 42.42 -56.64
N GLU A 134 16.42 41.59 -55.60
CA GLU A 134 16.67 40.15 -55.66
C GLU A 134 15.36 39.35 -55.82
N THR A 135 14.23 39.84 -55.29
CA THR A 135 12.90 39.22 -55.48
C THR A 135 12.34 39.39 -56.89
N SER A 136 12.96 40.21 -57.75
CA SER A 136 12.46 40.51 -59.10
C SER A 136 12.46 39.31 -60.04
N ASN A 137 13.52 38.49 -59.98
CA ASN A 137 13.77 37.38 -60.90
C ASN A 137 13.46 35.99 -60.30
N VAL A 138 13.14 35.90 -59.01
CA VAL A 138 12.84 34.63 -58.33
C VAL A 138 11.39 34.23 -58.62
N LEU A 139 11.19 32.97 -59.05
CA LEU A 139 9.87 32.44 -59.42
C LEU A 139 9.10 31.88 -58.22
N GLY A 140 9.80 31.20 -57.31
CA GLY A 140 9.28 30.72 -56.03
C GLY A 140 10.40 30.51 -55.01
N LEU A 141 10.01 29.98 -53.86
CA LEU A 141 10.89 29.34 -52.87
C LEU A 141 10.07 28.31 -52.09
N ALA A 142 10.71 27.27 -51.55
CA ALA A 142 10.10 26.46 -50.49
C ALA A 142 11.14 25.83 -49.56
N SER A 143 10.75 25.67 -48.30
CA SER A 143 11.61 25.16 -47.21
C SER A 143 10.82 24.27 -46.27
N SER A 144 11.44 23.20 -45.76
CA SER A 144 11.00 22.64 -44.47
C SER A 144 11.38 23.61 -43.36
N PHE A 145 10.65 23.59 -42.24
CA PHE A 145 11.21 24.09 -40.99
C PHE A 145 12.14 23.04 -40.37
N TYR A 146 13.06 23.48 -39.53
CA TYR A 146 14.06 22.66 -38.84
C TYR A 146 14.04 22.94 -37.33
N SER A 147 13.66 21.95 -36.53
CA SER A 147 13.77 21.95 -35.06
C SER A 147 15.03 21.20 -34.63
N ILE A 148 15.97 21.93 -34.02
CA ILE A 148 17.25 21.41 -33.52
C ILE A 148 17.60 22.11 -32.21
N ALA A 149 18.07 21.38 -31.19
CA ALA A 149 18.64 21.96 -29.99
C ALA A 149 19.96 22.72 -30.27
N GLY A 150 20.48 23.47 -29.30
CA GLY A 150 21.82 24.07 -29.42
C GLY A 150 22.91 22.99 -29.38
N SER A 151 23.96 23.11 -30.19
CA SER A 151 25.16 22.26 -30.03
C SER A 151 26.02 22.79 -28.87
N PRO A 152 26.35 21.97 -27.85
CA PRO A 152 27.31 22.37 -26.81
C PRO A 152 28.75 22.45 -27.34
N TYR A 153 29.04 21.84 -28.51
CA TYR A 153 30.38 21.70 -29.03
C TYR A 153 30.84 22.92 -29.84
N ASN A 154 32.08 23.36 -29.59
CA ASN A 154 32.62 24.60 -30.12
C ASN A 154 32.91 24.61 -31.62
N PHE A 155 33.08 23.44 -32.24
CA PHE A 155 33.53 23.32 -33.63
C PHE A 155 32.69 22.32 -34.46
N THR A 156 31.66 21.71 -33.88
CA THR A 156 30.88 20.64 -34.51
C THR A 156 29.38 20.75 -34.19
N GLY A 157 28.55 20.05 -34.97
CA GLY A 157 27.10 19.97 -34.77
C GLY A 157 26.46 18.72 -35.38
N PRO A 158 25.13 18.62 -35.33
CA PRO A 158 24.39 17.46 -35.81
C PRO A 158 24.05 17.56 -37.31
N ILE A 159 23.58 16.44 -37.87
CA ILE A 159 22.83 16.46 -39.12
C ILE A 159 21.41 16.98 -38.85
N ALA A 160 20.97 17.93 -39.69
CA ALA A 160 19.71 18.63 -39.62
C ALA A 160 18.63 17.93 -40.46
N ASP A 161 17.55 17.53 -39.81
CA ASP A 161 16.34 17.01 -40.46
C ASP A 161 15.21 18.03 -40.40
N GLY A 162 14.57 18.23 -41.54
CA GLY A 162 13.38 19.06 -41.64
C GLY A 162 12.14 18.35 -41.09
N GLU A 163 11.22 19.10 -40.49
CA GLU A 163 9.93 18.58 -40.01
C GLU A 163 9.14 17.86 -41.11
N ILE A 164 9.23 18.30 -42.37
CA ILE A 164 8.65 17.57 -43.53
C ILE A 164 9.24 16.15 -43.64
N TRP A 165 10.57 16.01 -43.56
CA TRP A 165 11.25 14.71 -43.64
C TRP A 165 10.86 13.82 -42.46
N LYS A 166 10.85 14.36 -41.23
CA LYS A 166 10.50 13.64 -40.01
C LYS A 166 9.08 13.09 -40.08
N THR A 167 8.09 13.91 -40.48
CA THR A 167 6.69 13.48 -40.57
C THR A 167 6.45 12.47 -41.68
N ILE A 168 7.06 12.64 -42.86
CA ILE A 168 6.92 11.69 -43.97
C ILE A 168 7.52 10.33 -43.63
N ASN A 169 8.71 10.27 -43.03
CA ASN A 169 9.37 9.00 -42.75
C ASN A 169 8.73 8.29 -41.54
N SER A 170 8.50 9.00 -40.43
CA SER A 170 7.91 8.39 -39.21
C SER A 170 6.43 8.03 -39.34
N GLY A 171 5.68 8.77 -40.17
CA GLY A 171 4.23 8.64 -40.23
C GLY A 171 3.47 9.25 -39.06
N ARG A 172 4.13 10.02 -38.19
CA ARG A 172 3.51 10.85 -37.14
C ARG A 172 3.85 12.32 -37.41
N ASP A 173 3.04 13.24 -36.91
CA ASP A 173 3.41 14.66 -36.92
C ASP A 173 4.68 14.85 -36.07
N SER A 174 5.75 15.44 -36.62
CA SER A 174 7.06 15.58 -35.94
C SER A 174 7.04 16.53 -34.74
N TYR A 175 5.95 17.30 -34.59
CA TYR A 175 5.65 18.11 -33.43
C TYR A 175 5.04 17.30 -32.26
N THR A 176 4.70 16.02 -32.48
CA THR A 176 4.24 15.09 -31.42
C THR A 176 5.26 15.00 -30.29
N SER A 177 4.76 14.99 -29.05
CA SER A 177 5.59 14.86 -27.84
C SER A 177 6.71 15.90 -27.75
N THR A 178 6.40 17.16 -28.10
CA THR A 178 7.27 18.31 -27.89
C THR A 178 6.70 19.27 -26.85
N LEU A 179 7.57 19.82 -26.00
CA LEU A 179 7.20 20.56 -24.77
C LEU A 179 6.40 21.85 -25.04
N TYR A 180 6.58 22.45 -26.22
CA TYR A 180 6.03 23.78 -26.54
C TYR A 180 4.61 23.80 -27.12
N LEU A 181 4.13 22.64 -27.58
CA LEU A 181 2.95 22.55 -28.45
C LEU A 181 1.76 21.87 -27.75
N ALA A 182 1.93 21.63 -26.45
CA ALA A 182 0.93 21.11 -25.54
C ALA A 182 -0.10 22.16 -25.07
N SER A 183 0.12 23.47 -25.26
CA SER A 183 -0.82 24.48 -24.75
C SER A 183 -2.20 24.35 -25.45
N PRO A 184 -3.28 24.02 -24.71
CA PRO A 184 -4.62 24.03 -25.28
C PRO A 184 -5.05 25.49 -25.44
N GLU A 185 -4.88 26.02 -26.65
CA GLU A 185 -5.54 27.27 -27.02
C GLU A 185 -7.06 27.02 -27.00
N ILE A 186 -7.79 27.91 -26.32
CA ILE A 186 -9.07 27.56 -25.69
C ILE A 186 -10.21 27.50 -26.73
N ASP A 187 -10.34 26.35 -27.39
CA ASP A 187 -11.53 25.95 -28.12
C ASP A 187 -11.78 24.44 -27.97
N GLY A 188 -13.05 24.04 -27.93
CA GLY A 188 -13.49 22.65 -27.79
C GLY A 188 -13.45 21.85 -29.10
N SER A 189 -12.77 22.37 -30.13
CA SER A 189 -12.64 21.75 -31.44
C SER A 189 -11.58 20.65 -31.43
N ILE A 190 -12.05 19.40 -31.41
CA ILE A 190 -11.19 18.26 -31.71
C ILE A 190 -10.70 18.40 -33.16
N LEU A 191 -9.37 18.40 -33.36
CA LEU A 191 -8.68 18.41 -34.65
C LEU A 191 -8.78 19.72 -35.48
N GLU A 192 -7.86 20.67 -35.28
CA GLU A 192 -7.15 21.48 -36.31
C GLU A 192 -6.40 22.71 -35.71
N SER A 193 -5.43 22.46 -34.82
CA SER A 193 -4.50 23.50 -34.31
C SER A 193 -3.02 23.12 -34.49
N GLY A 194 -2.73 22.38 -35.56
CA GLY A 194 -1.38 21.94 -35.92
C GLY A 194 -0.43 23.09 -36.31
N PHE A 195 0.80 22.70 -36.59
CA PHE A 195 1.88 23.60 -36.98
C PHE A 195 2.34 23.29 -38.42
N TYR A 196 2.78 24.33 -39.11
CA TYR A 196 3.38 24.16 -40.44
C TYR A 196 4.69 23.39 -40.32
N HIS A 197 4.86 22.38 -41.16
CA HIS A 197 6.08 21.59 -41.28
C HIS A 197 7.08 22.25 -42.23
N GLY A 198 6.57 23.06 -43.15
CA GLY A 198 7.34 23.90 -44.04
C GLY A 198 6.46 24.93 -44.75
N MET A 199 7.07 25.69 -45.65
CA MET A 199 6.40 26.73 -46.43
C MET A 199 6.79 26.67 -47.91
N MET A 200 5.92 27.18 -48.76
CA MET A 200 6.19 27.54 -50.16
C MET A 200 5.75 28.99 -50.40
N ALA A 201 6.41 29.70 -51.30
CA ALA A 201 5.94 31.00 -51.75
C ALA A 201 6.21 31.21 -53.25
N PHE A 202 5.35 31.97 -53.92
CA PHE A 202 5.40 32.15 -55.37
C PHE A 202 5.34 33.64 -55.78
N ASN A 203 6.00 33.98 -56.88
CA ASN A 203 6.05 35.32 -57.43
C ASN A 203 4.99 35.54 -58.53
N PHE A 204 3.73 35.61 -58.09
CA PHE A 204 2.59 35.89 -58.97
C PHE A 204 2.32 37.39 -59.19
N ASP A 205 2.93 38.27 -58.38
CA ASP A 205 2.78 39.72 -58.49
C ASP A 205 3.64 40.31 -59.62
N ASN A 206 4.78 39.69 -59.94
CA ASN A 206 5.60 40.12 -61.06
C ASN A 206 4.89 39.79 -62.39
N LEU A 207 4.34 40.82 -63.03
CA LEU A 207 3.59 40.76 -64.28
C LEU A 207 4.44 40.37 -65.51
N SER A 208 5.77 40.28 -65.41
CA SER A 208 6.58 39.66 -66.48
C SER A 208 6.48 38.13 -66.50
N ASN A 209 6.02 37.51 -65.42
CA ASN A 209 5.96 36.05 -65.29
C ASN A 209 4.67 35.53 -65.95
N ASN A 210 4.77 35.14 -67.21
CA ASN A 210 3.68 34.53 -67.97
C ASN A 210 3.48 33.05 -67.54
N TRP A 211 2.73 32.83 -66.46
CA TRP A 211 2.54 31.50 -65.86
C TRP A 211 1.60 30.60 -66.67
N HIS A 212 2.12 29.46 -67.14
CA HIS A 212 1.35 28.40 -67.77
C HIS A 212 0.83 27.40 -66.73
N THR A 213 -0.49 27.22 -66.67
CA THR A 213 -1.16 26.36 -65.67
C THR A 213 -1.92 25.18 -66.29
N ASN A 214 -1.82 24.94 -67.60
CA ASN A 214 -2.55 23.83 -68.24
C ASN A 214 -1.82 22.51 -68.03
N LEU A 215 -2.39 21.63 -67.20
CA LEU A 215 -1.83 20.30 -66.95
C LEU A 215 -1.81 19.42 -68.21
N GLY A 216 -2.73 19.57 -69.15
CA GLY A 216 -2.78 18.73 -70.36
C GLY A 216 -1.73 19.03 -71.43
N THR A 217 -1.02 20.17 -71.38
CA THR A 217 -0.06 20.59 -72.42
C THR A 217 1.25 21.13 -71.85
N ASN A 218 2.33 20.99 -72.61
CA ASN A 218 3.60 21.67 -72.34
C ASN A 218 3.42 23.20 -72.38
N ALA A 219 4.35 23.93 -71.77
CA ALA A 219 4.35 25.39 -71.74
C ALA A 219 4.77 26.00 -73.10
N PRO A 220 4.03 26.98 -73.64
CA PRO A 220 4.47 27.81 -74.78
C PRO A 220 5.80 28.53 -74.57
N LEU A 221 6.50 28.83 -75.68
CA LEU A 221 7.87 29.42 -75.73
C LEU A 221 8.07 30.71 -74.92
N ASP A 222 7.00 31.44 -74.67
CA ASP A 222 6.93 32.72 -73.97
C ASP A 222 6.36 32.60 -72.54
N SER A 223 6.29 31.39 -71.98
CA SER A 223 5.63 31.10 -70.69
C SER A 223 6.45 30.20 -69.76
N LEU A 224 6.15 30.25 -68.45
CA LEU A 224 6.80 29.49 -67.39
C LEU A 224 5.87 28.37 -66.91
N ASP A 225 6.34 27.12 -66.91
CA ASP A 225 5.52 25.98 -66.48
C ASP A 225 5.37 25.93 -64.95
N LEU A 226 4.19 26.25 -64.44
CA LEU A 226 3.96 26.30 -62.99
C LEU A 226 4.18 24.94 -62.31
N TYR A 227 3.86 23.83 -62.97
CA TYR A 227 4.09 22.50 -62.41
C TYR A 227 5.58 22.27 -62.16
N SER A 228 6.42 22.57 -63.16
CA SER A 228 7.88 22.42 -63.07
C SER A 228 8.49 23.26 -61.94
N VAL A 229 8.03 24.52 -61.78
CA VAL A 229 8.46 25.37 -60.67
C VAL A 229 7.99 24.80 -59.32
N VAL A 230 6.73 24.41 -59.18
CA VAL A 230 6.21 23.84 -57.92
C VAL A 230 6.96 22.55 -57.54
N LEU A 231 7.32 21.70 -58.50
CA LEU A 231 8.11 20.49 -58.27
C LEU A 231 9.56 20.80 -57.87
N HIS A 232 10.18 21.81 -58.48
CA HIS A 232 11.50 22.32 -58.08
C HIS A 232 11.48 22.77 -56.62
N GLU A 233 10.60 23.73 -56.27
CA GLU A 233 10.54 24.30 -54.92
C GLU A 233 10.29 23.23 -53.86
N VAL A 234 9.26 22.39 -54.03
CA VAL A 234 8.91 21.38 -53.01
C VAL A 234 10.02 20.34 -52.82
N THR A 235 10.91 20.16 -53.79
CA THR A 235 12.05 19.24 -53.67
C THR A 235 13.16 19.81 -52.76
N HIS A 236 13.34 21.14 -52.71
CA HIS A 236 14.10 21.77 -51.62
C HIS A 236 13.44 21.54 -50.25
N ALA A 237 12.10 21.66 -50.18
CA ALA A 237 11.35 21.42 -48.94
C ALA A 237 11.38 19.94 -48.48
N LEU A 238 11.62 18.99 -49.40
CA LEU A 238 11.93 17.59 -49.08
C LEU A 238 13.38 17.39 -48.61
N GLY A 239 14.24 18.41 -48.64
CA GLY A 239 15.61 18.34 -48.13
C GLY A 239 16.71 18.14 -49.19
N PHE A 240 16.38 18.27 -50.49
CA PHE A 240 17.40 18.53 -51.53
C PHE A 240 17.83 19.99 -51.43
N VAL A 241 18.57 20.32 -50.36
CA VAL A 241 19.07 21.68 -50.11
C VAL A 241 20.33 21.61 -49.25
N SER A 242 21.29 22.49 -49.56
CA SER A 242 22.52 22.61 -48.78
C SER A 242 22.35 23.62 -47.64
N LEU A 243 22.72 23.23 -46.43
CA LEU A 243 22.79 24.11 -45.26
C LEU A 243 24.21 24.66 -45.03
N ILE A 244 25.17 24.32 -45.90
CA ILE A 244 26.47 25.00 -45.99
C ILE A 244 26.27 26.42 -46.53
N ASN A 245 26.91 27.39 -45.90
CA ASN A 245 26.97 28.80 -46.29
C ASN A 245 28.26 29.10 -47.08
N HIS A 246 28.36 30.28 -47.70
CA HIS A 246 29.50 30.69 -48.54
C HIS A 246 30.89 30.59 -47.86
N ASP A 247 30.95 30.70 -46.53
CA ASP A 247 32.15 30.63 -45.70
C ASP A 247 32.39 29.23 -45.09
N GLY A 248 31.60 28.23 -45.49
CA GLY A 248 31.59 26.89 -44.90
C GLY A 248 30.78 26.76 -43.60
N THR A 249 30.24 27.85 -43.04
CA THR A 249 29.41 27.75 -41.82
C THR A 249 28.03 27.15 -42.10
N SER A 250 27.28 26.83 -41.05
CA SER A 250 25.87 26.44 -41.18
C SER A 250 24.98 27.67 -41.35
N LYS A 251 24.10 27.67 -42.35
CA LYS A 251 23.01 28.65 -42.52
C LYS A 251 22.14 28.75 -41.25
N LEU A 252 21.99 27.65 -40.51
CA LEU A 252 21.27 27.60 -39.23
C LEU A 252 22.07 28.29 -38.11
N THR A 253 22.00 29.62 -38.10
CA THR A 253 22.86 30.50 -37.30
C THR A 253 22.82 30.20 -35.81
N GLY A 254 23.94 29.69 -35.29
CA GLY A 254 24.13 29.28 -33.89
C GLY A 254 23.81 27.81 -33.60
N LYS A 255 23.43 27.00 -34.61
CA LYS A 255 23.15 25.56 -34.48
C LYS A 255 24.26 24.66 -35.02
N ARG A 256 25.10 25.16 -35.95
CA ARG A 256 26.23 24.43 -36.58
C ARG A 256 25.84 23.11 -37.26
N ALA A 257 24.62 23.03 -37.80
CA ALA A 257 24.05 21.79 -38.34
C ALA A 257 24.00 21.81 -39.89
N TYR A 258 24.20 20.66 -40.52
CA TYR A 258 24.26 20.48 -41.99
C TYR A 258 23.20 19.47 -42.43
N SER A 259 22.69 19.55 -43.66
CA SER A 259 21.61 18.65 -44.12
C SER A 259 22.09 17.22 -44.37
N ARG A 260 21.18 16.25 -44.50
CA ARG A 260 21.54 14.91 -45.01
C ARG A 260 22.15 14.96 -46.40
N TYR A 261 21.74 15.94 -47.21
CA TYR A 261 22.28 16.18 -48.55
C TYR A 261 23.75 16.61 -48.52
N ASP A 262 24.12 17.50 -47.59
CA ASP A 262 25.49 18.02 -47.45
C ASP A 262 26.55 16.91 -47.24
N ARG A 263 26.18 15.78 -46.63
CA ARG A 263 27.06 14.61 -46.39
C ARG A 263 27.57 13.95 -47.67
N PHE A 264 26.90 14.16 -48.81
CA PHE A 264 27.26 13.58 -50.10
C PHE A 264 28.03 14.54 -51.02
N LEU A 265 28.25 15.79 -50.59
CA LEU A 265 28.97 16.78 -51.38
C LEU A 265 30.49 16.60 -51.25
N LYS A 266 31.19 16.63 -52.40
CA LYS A 266 32.64 16.56 -52.50
C LYS A 266 33.26 17.72 -53.27
N ASP A 267 34.45 18.16 -52.84
CA ASP A 267 35.29 19.05 -53.62
C ASP A 267 35.91 18.34 -54.84
N THR A 268 36.57 19.10 -55.72
CA THR A 268 37.22 18.58 -56.92
C THR A 268 38.50 17.79 -56.66
N ASN A 269 38.89 17.59 -55.40
CA ASN A 269 39.99 16.73 -54.96
C ASN A 269 39.47 15.42 -54.31
N ASP A 270 38.16 15.13 -54.42
CA ASP A 270 37.46 13.98 -53.83
C ASP A 270 37.32 14.01 -52.29
N ASN A 271 37.53 15.16 -51.64
CA ASN A 271 37.25 15.35 -50.21
C ASN A 271 35.75 15.65 -49.99
N PHE A 272 35.11 15.00 -49.01
CA PHE A 272 33.78 15.44 -48.57
C PHE A 272 33.82 16.86 -47.96
N LEU A 273 32.82 17.68 -48.26
CA LEU A 273 32.73 19.06 -47.74
C LEU A 273 32.39 19.10 -46.26
N ILE A 274 31.69 18.09 -45.75
CA ILE A 274 31.46 17.89 -44.32
C ILE A 274 32.34 16.71 -43.85
N ASP A 275 33.07 16.91 -42.77
CA ASP A 275 34.02 15.98 -42.17
C ASP A 275 33.41 15.34 -40.91
N ASP A 276 33.32 14.00 -40.88
CA ASP A 276 32.75 13.19 -39.80
C ASP A 276 33.82 12.96 -38.72
N ASN A 277 33.83 13.83 -37.70
CA ASN A 277 34.90 13.85 -36.70
C ASN A 277 34.63 12.88 -35.57
N ASP A 278 35.36 11.77 -35.62
CA ASP A 278 35.33 10.66 -34.68
C ASP A 278 34.11 9.74 -34.87
N HIS A 279 34.37 8.51 -35.34
CA HIS A 279 33.37 7.53 -35.80
C HIS A 279 32.46 6.98 -34.69
N SER A 280 32.49 7.57 -33.49
CA SER A 280 31.64 7.19 -32.36
C SER A 280 30.18 7.57 -32.56
N CYS A 281 29.88 8.64 -33.32
CA CYS A 281 28.52 9.19 -33.43
C CYS A 281 28.11 9.68 -34.83
N SER A 282 27.62 8.74 -35.63
CA SER A 282 27.19 8.85 -37.03
C SER A 282 26.32 10.04 -37.49
N MET A 283 25.64 10.76 -36.59
CA MET A 283 24.82 11.94 -36.90
C MET A 283 25.22 13.20 -36.11
N TYR A 284 26.27 13.12 -35.30
CA TYR A 284 26.85 14.23 -34.53
C TYR A 284 28.30 14.49 -34.98
N ASN A 285 28.97 15.44 -34.32
CA ASN A 285 30.35 15.84 -34.59
C ASN A 285 30.71 16.27 -36.03
N TYR A 286 29.73 16.54 -36.87
CA TYR A 286 29.95 17.07 -38.21
C TYR A 286 30.44 18.52 -38.17
N LYS A 287 31.42 18.82 -39.02
CA LYS A 287 31.95 20.16 -39.28
C LYS A 287 32.24 20.33 -40.77
N PHE A 288 32.34 21.57 -41.25
CA PHE A 288 32.90 21.79 -42.59
C PHE A 288 34.38 21.39 -42.63
N ASN A 289 34.77 20.66 -43.68
CA ASN A 289 36.10 20.09 -43.84
C ASN A 289 37.11 21.18 -44.19
N ILE A 290 37.91 21.64 -43.24
CA ILE A 290 38.91 22.70 -43.47
C ILE A 290 39.99 22.33 -44.53
N ASN A 291 40.10 21.06 -44.92
CA ASN A 291 40.96 20.64 -46.03
C ASN A 291 40.33 20.90 -47.40
N SER A 292 39.00 20.92 -47.50
CA SER A 292 38.34 21.59 -48.62
C SER A 292 38.48 23.10 -48.39
N ASN A 293 39.34 23.71 -49.20
CA ASN A 293 39.60 25.15 -49.14
C ASN A 293 38.28 25.89 -49.41
N VAL A 294 37.82 26.77 -48.51
CA VAL A 294 36.54 27.51 -48.64
C VAL A 294 36.37 28.18 -50.01
N ASN A 295 37.47 28.56 -50.66
CA ASN A 295 37.47 29.06 -52.04
C ASN A 295 36.91 28.05 -53.09
N SER A 296 36.70 26.77 -52.77
CA SER A 296 36.02 25.81 -53.65
C SER A 296 34.50 26.06 -53.72
N LEU A 297 33.93 26.72 -52.72
CA LEU A 297 32.52 27.13 -52.72
C LEU A 297 32.28 28.36 -53.62
N HIS A 298 33.33 29.14 -53.89
CA HIS A 298 33.32 30.34 -54.74
C HIS A 298 34.62 30.46 -55.57
N PRO A 299 34.82 29.52 -56.54
CA PRO A 299 36.10 29.28 -57.20
C PRO A 299 36.56 30.44 -58.10
N GLY A 300 37.34 31.35 -57.51
CA GLY A 300 37.94 32.50 -58.17
C GLY A 300 37.19 33.81 -57.97
N CYS A 301 36.22 33.89 -57.05
CA CYS A 301 35.47 35.12 -56.81
C CYS A 301 36.38 36.30 -56.39
N GLY A 302 36.24 37.43 -57.10
CA GLY A 302 36.93 38.69 -56.78
C GLY A 302 36.13 39.65 -55.88
N LEU A 303 34.95 39.26 -55.42
CA LEU A 303 34.06 40.10 -54.61
C LEU A 303 34.33 39.93 -53.10
N PRO A 304 34.07 40.96 -52.27
CA PRO A 304 34.11 40.83 -50.82
C PRO A 304 33.24 39.66 -50.34
N ASN A 305 33.78 38.85 -49.41
CA ASN A 305 33.17 37.64 -48.87
C ASN A 305 32.84 36.53 -49.89
N GLY A 306 33.25 36.65 -51.17
CA GLY A 306 33.03 35.59 -52.17
C GLY A 306 31.59 35.45 -52.68
N VAL A 307 30.66 36.31 -52.28
CA VAL A 307 29.22 36.23 -52.58
C VAL A 307 28.82 37.14 -53.75
N PHE A 308 27.86 36.71 -54.57
CA PHE A 308 27.22 37.50 -55.61
C PHE A 308 25.69 37.47 -55.46
N ASN A 309 25.06 38.65 -55.43
CA ASN A 309 23.60 38.80 -55.37
C ASN A 309 23.02 38.94 -56.78
N GLY A 310 23.01 37.82 -57.51
CA GLY A 310 22.48 37.68 -58.86
C GLY A 310 22.49 36.22 -59.29
N ASN A 311 22.25 35.94 -60.57
CA ASN A 311 22.43 34.62 -61.16
C ASN A 311 23.42 34.75 -62.32
N THR A 312 24.55 34.05 -62.23
CA THR A 312 25.59 33.97 -63.27
C THR A 312 25.35 32.84 -64.26
N ASP A 313 24.50 31.88 -63.91
CA ASP A 313 24.02 30.77 -64.74
C ASP A 313 25.16 29.94 -65.38
N HIS A 314 26.29 29.80 -64.67
CA HIS A 314 27.51 29.19 -65.22
C HIS A 314 28.48 28.64 -64.16
N THR A 315 28.58 27.31 -64.03
CA THR A 315 29.68 26.63 -63.34
C THR A 315 30.80 26.24 -64.30
N ILE A 316 32.04 26.55 -63.95
CA ILE A 316 33.22 26.01 -64.65
C ILE A 316 33.39 24.53 -64.24
N CYS A 317 33.19 23.59 -65.16
CA CYS A 317 33.28 22.14 -64.92
C CYS A 317 34.44 21.69 -64.01
N GLY A 318 35.67 22.17 -64.25
CA GLY A 318 36.85 21.78 -63.46
C GLY A 318 36.84 22.24 -61.99
N ASN A 319 35.86 23.06 -61.62
CA ASN A 319 35.62 23.57 -60.27
C ASN A 319 34.29 23.06 -59.68
N ALA A 320 33.49 22.31 -60.43
CA ALA A 320 32.16 21.87 -60.00
C ALA A 320 32.25 20.88 -58.83
N ILE A 321 31.70 21.25 -57.68
CA ILE A 321 31.47 20.35 -56.55
C ILE A 321 30.59 19.18 -57.03
N GLN A 322 30.86 17.97 -56.55
CA GLN A 322 30.13 16.77 -56.96
C GLN A 322 29.21 16.31 -55.83
N TYR A 323 27.96 15.97 -56.17
CA TYR A 323 27.14 15.11 -55.35
C TYR A 323 27.54 13.66 -55.63
N VAL A 324 27.86 12.88 -54.60
CA VAL A 324 28.43 11.52 -54.72
C VAL A 324 27.65 10.55 -53.83
N GLY A 325 26.44 10.21 -54.27
CA GLY A 325 25.57 9.19 -53.66
C GLY A 325 25.39 7.98 -54.58
N ARG A 326 24.14 7.53 -54.77
CA ARG A 326 23.75 6.54 -55.80
C ARG A 326 23.94 7.04 -57.23
N SER A 327 24.03 8.36 -57.41
CA SER A 327 24.50 9.02 -58.64
C SER A 327 25.68 9.94 -58.33
N THR A 328 26.54 10.16 -59.33
CA THR A 328 27.57 11.20 -59.31
C THR A 328 27.18 12.32 -60.27
N VAL A 329 27.01 13.54 -59.76
CA VAL A 329 26.45 14.67 -60.52
C VAL A 329 27.15 15.98 -60.15
N PRO A 330 27.49 16.86 -61.10
CA PRO A 330 27.98 18.20 -60.81
C PRO A 330 26.88 19.06 -60.18
N VAL A 331 27.27 19.80 -59.15
CA VAL A 331 26.43 20.70 -58.36
C VAL A 331 26.75 22.14 -58.75
N TYR A 332 25.74 22.99 -58.80
CA TYR A 332 25.88 24.39 -59.19
C TYR A 332 26.87 25.12 -58.27
N THR A 333 28.03 25.46 -58.83
CA THR A 333 29.20 26.02 -58.15
C THR A 333 29.74 27.23 -58.95
N PRO A 334 28.94 28.30 -59.09
CA PRO A 334 29.33 29.51 -59.81
C PRO A 334 30.59 30.16 -59.22
N VAL A 335 31.29 30.96 -60.02
CA VAL A 335 32.57 31.62 -59.67
C VAL A 335 32.49 32.41 -58.35
N CYS A 336 31.34 33.00 -58.04
CA CYS A 336 30.99 33.60 -56.76
C CYS A 336 29.73 32.93 -56.20
N TYR A 337 29.65 32.75 -54.88
CA TYR A 337 28.57 32.02 -54.23
C TYR A 337 27.25 32.78 -54.32
N GLU A 338 26.18 32.09 -54.72
CA GLU A 338 24.83 32.63 -54.91
C GLU A 338 23.89 31.99 -53.88
N ASN A 339 23.52 32.75 -52.84
CA ASN A 339 22.88 32.22 -51.61
C ASN A 339 21.59 31.41 -51.80
N GLY A 340 20.86 31.63 -52.90
CA GLY A 340 19.65 30.89 -53.24
C GLY A 340 19.90 29.56 -53.97
N SER A 341 21.06 29.40 -54.61
CA SER A 341 21.27 28.36 -55.63
C SER A 341 22.53 27.52 -55.44
N SER A 342 23.63 28.11 -54.98
CA SER A 342 24.90 27.40 -54.81
C SER A 342 24.74 26.20 -53.87
N LEU A 343 25.39 25.10 -54.24
CA LEU A 343 25.34 23.80 -53.55
C LEU A 343 23.96 23.12 -53.51
N SER A 344 22.86 23.78 -53.91
CA SER A 344 21.48 23.26 -53.74
C SER A 344 20.82 22.83 -55.05
N HIS A 345 21.48 23.08 -56.19
CA HIS A 345 21.06 22.70 -57.53
C HIS A 345 22.09 21.81 -58.21
N PHE A 346 21.66 20.97 -59.15
CA PHE A 346 22.54 20.33 -60.11
C PHE A 346 22.87 21.28 -61.27
N GLU A 347 24.07 21.12 -61.83
CA GLU A 347 24.54 21.91 -62.96
C GLU A 347 24.17 21.23 -64.29
N ASP A 348 23.29 21.88 -65.05
CA ASP A 348 22.80 21.43 -66.35
C ASP A 348 23.84 21.70 -67.48
N GLU A 349 24.66 22.76 -67.37
CA GLU A 349 25.63 23.16 -68.41
C GLU A 349 26.82 22.19 -68.58
N VAL A 350 27.13 21.39 -67.56
CA VAL A 350 28.31 20.50 -67.54
C VAL A 350 27.96 19.00 -67.43
N TYR A 351 26.67 18.66 -67.45
CA TYR A 351 26.14 17.30 -67.38
C TYR A 351 25.45 16.87 -68.69
N PRO A 352 25.52 15.60 -69.12
CA PRO A 352 26.35 14.50 -68.60
C PRO A 352 27.81 14.56 -69.06
N THR A 353 28.20 15.58 -69.83
CA THR A 353 29.56 15.80 -70.30
C THR A 353 29.91 17.28 -70.21
N CYS A 354 31.11 17.60 -69.72
CA CYS A 354 31.63 18.97 -69.69
C CYS A 354 31.92 19.54 -71.09
N ASN A 355 30.88 20.02 -71.76
CA ASN A 355 30.93 20.64 -73.07
C ASN A 355 29.81 21.71 -73.13
N PRO A 356 30.15 23.01 -72.99
CA PRO A 356 29.17 24.05 -72.65
C PRO A 356 28.18 24.32 -73.78
N ALA A 357 26.89 24.36 -73.44
CA ALA A 357 25.80 24.54 -74.39
C ALA A 357 24.48 25.11 -73.79
N ASN A 358 24.53 25.90 -72.71
CA ASN A 358 23.35 26.59 -72.14
C ASN A 358 22.17 25.64 -71.88
N ASN A 359 22.49 24.48 -71.29
CA ASN A 359 21.68 23.27 -71.36
C ASN A 359 20.60 23.18 -70.27
N ASN A 360 19.98 24.30 -69.90
CA ASN A 360 19.16 24.47 -68.68
C ASN A 360 17.75 23.86 -68.79
N ASN A 361 17.68 22.65 -69.35
CA ASN A 361 16.51 21.92 -69.80
C ASN A 361 16.47 20.48 -69.27
N TYR A 362 17.50 19.98 -68.57
CA TYR A 362 17.54 18.60 -68.10
C TYR A 362 17.02 18.46 -66.67
N PHE A 363 17.77 18.84 -65.64
CA PHE A 363 17.38 18.69 -64.24
C PHE A 363 16.24 19.65 -63.85
N VAL A 364 15.29 19.15 -63.06
CA VAL A 364 14.26 19.99 -62.41
C VAL A 364 14.95 20.94 -61.43
N MET A 365 15.87 20.40 -60.63
CA MET A 365 16.73 21.08 -59.66
C MET A 365 17.93 21.76 -60.32
N SER A 366 17.77 22.32 -61.52
CA SER A 366 18.74 23.23 -62.13
C SER A 366 18.56 24.65 -61.55
N ASN A 367 19.67 25.37 -61.43
CA ASN A 367 19.75 26.79 -61.03
C ASN A 367 18.99 27.76 -61.96
N ALA A 368 18.49 27.30 -63.11
CA ALA A 368 17.73 28.09 -64.06
C ALA A 368 16.56 27.30 -64.68
N ILE A 369 15.43 28.00 -64.85
CA ILE A 369 14.22 27.51 -65.53
C ILE A 369 13.92 28.48 -66.67
N GLY A 370 14.25 28.09 -67.90
CA GLY A 370 13.93 28.87 -69.10
C GLY A 370 12.44 28.82 -69.46
N SER A 371 11.96 29.82 -70.21
CA SER A 371 10.59 29.76 -70.75
C SER A 371 10.40 28.54 -71.67
N ALA A 372 9.20 27.96 -71.66
CA ALA A 372 8.85 26.64 -72.19
C ALA A 372 9.58 25.40 -71.62
N SER A 373 10.57 25.54 -70.73
CA SER A 373 11.19 24.36 -70.11
C SER A 373 10.16 23.60 -69.26
N THR A 374 9.68 22.47 -69.79
CA THR A 374 8.61 21.65 -69.19
C THR A 374 9.25 20.45 -68.50
N LYS A 375 9.68 20.66 -67.26
CA LYS A 375 10.44 19.72 -66.41
C LYS A 375 9.53 19.03 -65.38
N ARG A 376 8.40 18.46 -65.80
CA ARG A 376 7.32 17.95 -64.92
C ARG A 376 7.58 16.61 -64.21
N PHE A 377 8.83 16.19 -64.10
CA PHE A 377 9.22 15.00 -63.35
C PHE A 377 10.72 15.03 -63.07
N LEU A 378 11.09 14.53 -61.88
CA LEU A 378 12.47 14.34 -61.46
C LEU A 378 13.19 13.35 -62.38
N LYS A 379 14.50 13.55 -62.59
CA LYS A 379 15.39 12.62 -63.28
C LYS A 379 15.85 11.50 -62.35
N THR A 380 16.49 10.48 -62.91
CA THR A 380 16.99 9.31 -62.18
C THR A 380 17.96 9.72 -61.06
N GLU A 381 18.78 10.73 -61.32
CA GLU A 381 19.73 11.33 -60.41
C GLU A 381 19.05 12.04 -59.24
N GLU A 382 18.02 12.84 -59.52
CA GLU A 382 17.25 13.58 -58.51
C GLU A 382 16.40 12.63 -57.64
N ARG A 383 15.85 11.57 -58.25
CA ARG A 383 15.26 10.43 -57.53
C ARG A 383 16.28 9.73 -56.63
N ASN A 384 17.52 9.57 -57.09
CA ASN A 384 18.58 8.96 -56.31
C ASN A 384 18.95 9.83 -55.10
N VAL A 385 18.99 11.16 -55.22
CA VAL A 385 19.15 12.06 -54.07
C VAL A 385 18.08 11.81 -53.00
N LEU A 386 16.81 11.67 -53.39
CA LEU A 386 15.72 11.39 -52.43
C LEU A 386 15.92 10.04 -51.70
N LEU A 387 16.40 9.00 -52.39
CA LEU A 387 16.78 7.71 -51.80
C LEU A 387 18.00 7.85 -50.87
N ASP A 388 18.96 8.70 -51.21
CA ASP A 388 20.21 8.91 -50.46
C ASP A 388 19.97 9.69 -49.16
N ILE A 389 19.09 10.70 -49.19
CA ILE A 389 18.70 11.48 -48.00
C ILE A 389 17.62 10.80 -47.14
N GLY A 390 17.02 9.69 -47.57
CA GLY A 390 16.23 8.82 -46.67
C GLY A 390 14.94 8.24 -47.23
N TYR A 391 14.26 8.91 -48.15
CA TYR A 391 12.91 8.55 -48.59
C TYR A 391 12.85 7.18 -49.28
N SER A 392 11.82 6.40 -48.98
CA SER A 392 11.40 5.29 -49.84
C SER A 392 10.57 5.84 -51.00
N VAL A 393 10.93 5.54 -52.25
CA VAL A 393 10.22 6.06 -53.45
C VAL A 393 9.95 4.98 -54.49
N ASN A 394 8.82 5.15 -55.18
CA ASN A 394 8.33 4.21 -56.20
C ASN A 394 9.18 4.19 -57.47
N MET A 395 8.87 3.24 -58.35
CA MET A 395 9.50 3.07 -59.68
C MET A 395 8.89 3.95 -60.77
N THR A 396 7.77 4.61 -60.50
CA THR A 396 7.07 5.55 -61.38
C THR A 396 6.72 6.84 -60.64
N TYR A 397 6.72 7.96 -61.36
CA TYR A 397 6.25 9.27 -60.87
C TYR A 397 5.20 9.82 -61.84
N GLY A 398 4.25 10.60 -61.33
CA GLY A 398 3.34 11.43 -62.12
C GLY A 398 2.26 10.69 -62.93
N ASN A 399 1.65 11.41 -63.88
CA ASN A 399 0.47 10.99 -64.62
C ASN A 399 0.61 11.32 -66.12
N ALA A 400 0.36 10.33 -66.97
CA ALA A 400 0.56 10.44 -68.42
C ALA A 400 -0.44 11.42 -69.07
N ALA A 401 -1.62 11.60 -68.47
CA ALA A 401 -2.62 12.57 -68.93
C ALA A 401 -2.23 14.04 -68.66
N GLN A 402 -1.17 14.28 -67.87
CA GLN A 402 -0.75 15.61 -67.39
C GLN A 402 0.72 15.93 -67.77
N ASN A 403 1.30 15.12 -68.66
CA ASN A 403 2.69 15.17 -69.10
C ASN A 403 3.73 15.12 -67.95
N SER A 404 3.35 14.59 -66.77
CA SER A 404 4.23 14.41 -65.60
C SER A 404 4.74 12.98 -65.44
N TYR A 405 4.38 12.03 -66.31
CA TYR A 405 4.74 10.62 -66.13
C TYR A 405 6.19 10.28 -66.50
N ILE A 406 6.86 9.54 -65.62
CA ILE A 406 8.08 8.79 -65.91
C ILE A 406 8.06 7.41 -65.24
N ASP A 407 8.58 6.40 -65.94
CA ASP A 407 8.98 5.11 -65.39
C ASP A 407 10.52 5.07 -65.34
N TYR A 408 11.08 4.93 -64.13
CA TYR A 408 12.53 4.91 -63.92
C TYR A 408 13.17 3.56 -64.28
N ASN A 409 12.37 2.55 -64.68
CA ASN A 409 12.80 1.19 -65.03
C ASN A 409 13.64 0.51 -63.92
N SER A 410 13.46 0.96 -62.67
CA SER A 410 14.20 0.53 -61.48
C SER A 410 13.34 -0.34 -60.58
N THR A 411 13.95 -1.25 -59.81
CA THR A 411 13.27 -1.90 -58.68
C THR A 411 12.79 -0.87 -57.65
N PHE A 412 11.67 -1.17 -56.97
CA PHE A 412 11.31 -0.47 -55.74
C PHE A 412 12.44 -0.61 -54.70
N VAL A 413 12.73 0.48 -53.99
CA VAL A 413 13.71 0.50 -52.90
C VAL A 413 13.00 0.99 -51.65
N ASN A 414 12.77 0.08 -50.70
CA ASN A 414 12.45 0.52 -49.35
C ASN A 414 13.75 1.01 -48.72
N ASN A 415 13.84 2.33 -48.54
CA ASN A 415 15.00 2.96 -47.93
C ASN A 415 14.76 3.04 -46.43
N ASN A 416 14.47 4.20 -45.84
CA ASN A 416 14.50 4.33 -44.39
C ASN A 416 13.29 3.69 -43.68
N ILE A 417 13.56 2.72 -42.80
CA ILE A 417 12.57 2.02 -41.97
C ILE A 417 12.57 2.46 -40.50
N VAL A 418 13.41 3.43 -40.13
CA VAL A 418 13.56 3.95 -38.76
C VAL A 418 13.49 5.48 -38.80
N ALA A 419 12.58 6.10 -38.08
CA ALA A 419 12.45 7.55 -38.00
C ALA A 419 12.00 7.97 -36.61
N GLY A 420 12.72 8.91 -36.03
CA GLY A 420 12.75 9.15 -34.60
C GLY A 420 11.63 10.05 -34.09
N ILE A 421 11.02 9.66 -32.98
CA ILE A 421 9.89 10.34 -32.34
C ILE A 421 10.27 10.67 -30.90
N ASN A 422 10.03 11.92 -30.49
CA ASN A 422 10.48 12.38 -29.18
C ASN A 422 9.76 11.64 -28.04
N ASP A 423 10.52 11.28 -27.01
CA ASP A 423 10.08 10.49 -25.87
C ASP A 423 10.04 11.30 -24.57
N GLY A 424 9.46 10.70 -23.53
CA GLY A 424 9.43 11.29 -22.19
C GLY A 424 8.40 12.40 -22.04
N LEU A 425 7.63 12.71 -23.09
CA LEU A 425 6.45 13.57 -23.05
C LEU A 425 5.22 12.80 -23.55
N ASN A 426 4.24 12.64 -22.69
CA ASN A 426 2.98 12.01 -23.03
C ASN A 426 2.05 13.05 -23.66
N SER A 427 1.81 12.90 -24.96
CA SER A 427 1.09 13.85 -25.80
C SER A 427 -0.41 13.97 -25.49
N VAL A 428 -0.95 13.10 -24.63
CA VAL A 428 -2.34 13.19 -24.17
C VAL A 428 -2.43 14.01 -22.88
N ASN A 429 -1.53 13.76 -21.92
CA ASN A 429 -1.62 14.30 -20.56
C ASN A 429 -0.69 15.49 -20.27
N GLN A 430 0.25 15.78 -21.18
CA GLN A 430 1.22 16.87 -21.08
C GLN A 430 2.24 16.73 -19.92
N THR A 431 2.39 15.53 -19.35
CA THR A 431 3.36 15.22 -18.29
C THR A 431 4.61 14.55 -18.84
N PHE A 432 5.63 14.48 -17.99
CA PHE A 432 6.85 13.72 -18.26
C PHE A 432 6.66 12.24 -17.91
N ASP A 433 6.83 11.35 -18.88
CA ASP A 433 6.83 9.89 -18.63
C ASP A 433 8.09 9.46 -17.85
N PHE A 434 9.18 10.23 -17.98
CA PHE A 434 10.42 10.03 -17.23
C PHE A 434 10.63 11.17 -16.24
N SER A 435 10.43 10.88 -14.96
CA SER A 435 10.67 11.83 -13.87
C SER A 435 11.13 11.14 -12.58
N GLY A 436 11.79 11.90 -11.71
CA GLY A 436 12.25 11.44 -10.40
C GLY A 436 13.11 12.48 -9.71
N ASP A 437 13.72 12.14 -8.58
CA ASP A 437 14.29 13.12 -7.66
C ASP A 437 15.79 13.38 -7.88
N LEU A 438 16.25 14.55 -7.41
CA LEU A 438 17.65 14.95 -7.47
C LEU A 438 18.59 13.86 -6.90
N ASN A 439 19.63 13.52 -7.66
CA ASN A 439 20.60 12.46 -7.36
C ASN A 439 20.00 11.04 -7.24
N GLN A 440 18.77 10.78 -7.70
CA GLN A 440 18.22 9.42 -7.82
C GLN A 440 18.31 8.88 -9.25
N ASN A 441 18.21 7.56 -9.38
CA ASN A 441 18.18 6.89 -10.69
C ASN A 441 16.78 6.97 -11.30
N ILE A 442 16.58 7.88 -12.25
CA ILE A 442 15.39 7.94 -13.10
C ILE A 442 15.50 6.83 -14.15
N LEU A 443 14.50 5.97 -14.23
CA LEU A 443 14.45 4.85 -15.17
C LEU A 443 13.83 5.31 -16.51
N ILE A 444 14.57 5.14 -17.60
CA ILE A 444 14.17 5.47 -18.97
C ILE A 444 14.11 4.18 -19.79
N THR A 445 12.97 3.93 -20.44
CA THR A 445 12.66 2.67 -21.13
C THR A 445 11.72 2.89 -22.31
N GLY A 446 11.83 2.07 -23.36
CA GLY A 446 10.84 2.03 -24.45
C GLY A 446 11.07 3.02 -25.61
N ILE A 447 12.18 3.78 -25.57
CA ILE A 447 12.61 4.84 -26.52
C ILE A 447 12.93 4.38 -27.96
N LEU A 448 12.34 3.27 -28.40
CA LEU A 448 12.47 2.70 -29.75
C LEU A 448 11.14 2.08 -30.25
N LEU A 449 10.07 2.10 -29.44
CA LEU A 449 8.78 1.45 -29.76
C LEU A 449 7.93 2.27 -30.76
N ASN A 450 8.20 3.57 -30.81
CA ASN A 450 7.62 4.60 -31.67
C ASN A 450 8.45 4.89 -32.93
N ASP A 451 9.74 4.55 -32.93
CA ASP A 451 10.72 4.91 -33.98
C ASP A 451 10.69 4.04 -35.25
N PHE A 452 9.81 3.03 -35.31
CA PHE A 452 9.74 2.09 -36.43
C PHE A 452 8.53 2.34 -37.34
N THR A 453 8.78 2.45 -38.64
CA THR A 453 7.83 3.05 -39.58
C THR A 453 6.87 2.03 -40.22
N ASN A 454 7.25 0.74 -40.27
CA ASN A 454 6.53 -0.32 -40.99
C ASN A 454 5.38 -0.98 -40.17
N LEU A 455 4.63 -0.23 -39.36
CA LEU A 455 3.55 -0.79 -38.52
C LEU A 455 2.31 -1.32 -39.30
N ASN A 456 2.31 -1.31 -40.63
CA ASN A 456 1.13 -1.63 -41.45
C ASN A 456 1.42 -2.44 -42.74
N SER A 457 2.53 -3.19 -42.81
CA SER A 457 2.72 -4.19 -43.87
C SER A 457 2.21 -5.57 -43.43
N SER A 458 1.70 -6.36 -44.38
CA SER A 458 1.46 -7.80 -44.18
C SER A 458 2.76 -8.61 -43.97
N ASP A 459 3.90 -7.97 -44.23
CA ASP A 459 5.24 -8.49 -44.07
C ASP A 459 5.80 -8.26 -42.65
N PHE A 460 4.97 -7.80 -41.70
CA PHE A 460 5.36 -7.57 -40.31
C PHE A 460 5.97 -8.83 -39.68
N ASN A 461 7.28 -8.79 -39.47
CA ASN A 461 8.03 -9.80 -38.75
C ASN A 461 8.44 -9.24 -37.38
N THR A 462 8.12 -9.95 -36.30
CA THR A 462 8.49 -9.56 -34.93
C THR A 462 10.01 -9.45 -34.71
N ASN A 463 10.80 -10.01 -35.63
CA ASN A 463 12.25 -9.87 -35.66
C ASN A 463 12.74 -8.43 -35.95
N ASP A 464 11.95 -7.58 -36.64
CA ASP A 464 12.47 -6.27 -37.06
C ASP A 464 12.61 -5.27 -35.90
N ILE A 465 11.75 -5.37 -34.88
CA ILE A 465 11.90 -4.61 -33.63
C ILE A 465 13.20 -5.04 -32.91
N GLN A 466 13.59 -6.32 -32.99
CA GLN A 466 14.87 -6.81 -32.44
C GLN A 466 16.10 -6.27 -33.18
N ASN A 467 15.92 -5.62 -34.34
CA ASN A 467 16.99 -4.96 -35.09
C ASN A 467 17.10 -3.44 -34.78
N LEU A 468 16.19 -2.87 -33.99
CA LEU A 468 16.23 -1.46 -33.58
C LEU A 468 17.28 -1.21 -32.49
N ARG A 469 18.08 -0.17 -32.68
CA ARG A 469 19.14 0.25 -31.76
C ARG A 469 19.09 1.77 -31.60
N PHE A 470 19.59 2.26 -30.46
CA PHE A 470 19.95 3.66 -30.30
C PHE A 470 21.47 3.79 -30.14
N GLU A 471 22.04 4.83 -30.71
CA GLU A 471 23.41 5.26 -30.47
C GLU A 471 23.45 6.74 -30.05
N CYS A 472 24.52 7.10 -29.34
CA CYS A 472 24.81 8.48 -28.91
C CYS A 472 23.73 9.12 -28.04
N LEU A 473 23.21 8.34 -27.08
CA LEU A 473 22.42 8.87 -25.99
C LEU A 473 23.32 9.75 -25.08
N GLU A 474 23.01 11.05 -25.02
CA GLU A 474 23.71 12.03 -24.17
C GLU A 474 22.76 13.14 -23.69
N GLU A 475 23.16 13.89 -22.66
CA GLU A 475 22.43 15.06 -22.18
C GLU A 475 22.93 16.37 -22.83
N LEU A 476 21.99 17.24 -23.23
CA LEU A 476 22.27 18.56 -23.76
C LEU A 476 22.43 19.61 -22.66
N VAL A 477 23.60 19.58 -22.00
CA VAL A 477 23.98 20.57 -20.97
C VAL A 477 23.99 21.99 -21.54
N ASN A 478 23.50 22.94 -20.75
CA ASN A 478 23.33 24.33 -21.14
C ASN A 478 24.66 25.12 -21.16
N TYR A 479 25.09 25.54 -22.36
CA TYR A 479 26.21 26.47 -22.54
C TYR A 479 25.73 27.91 -22.79
N ASN A 480 26.36 28.88 -22.13
CA ASN A 480 26.15 30.29 -22.45
C ASN A 480 26.81 30.62 -23.81
N TYR A 481 25.98 30.81 -24.84
CA TYR A 481 26.39 31.15 -26.20
C TYR A 481 27.35 32.36 -26.29
N ASN A 482 27.30 33.27 -25.30
CA ASN A 482 28.14 34.47 -25.26
C ASN A 482 29.42 34.30 -24.41
N ASN A 483 29.56 33.22 -23.64
CA ASN A 483 30.74 32.95 -22.80
C ASN A 483 30.96 31.45 -22.57
N LEU A 484 31.93 30.88 -23.29
CA LEU A 484 32.24 29.44 -23.27
C LEU A 484 32.83 28.92 -21.95
N ASN A 485 33.18 29.81 -21.02
CA ASN A 485 33.65 29.44 -19.68
C ASN A 485 32.55 29.50 -18.60
N ASP A 486 31.34 29.91 -18.97
CA ASP A 486 30.19 30.09 -18.06
C ASP A 486 29.34 28.80 -18.06
N TYR A 487 29.88 27.78 -17.38
CA TYR A 487 29.34 26.42 -17.31
C TYR A 487 28.31 26.33 -16.17
N VAL A 488 27.03 26.11 -16.51
CA VAL A 488 25.90 26.20 -15.57
C VAL A 488 25.23 24.83 -15.39
N GLY A 489 25.97 23.90 -14.78
CA GLY A 489 25.50 22.55 -14.43
C GLY A 489 26.44 21.45 -14.89
N THR A 490 26.67 20.45 -14.05
CA THR A 490 27.41 19.23 -14.44
C THR A 490 26.47 18.32 -15.22
N ALA A 491 26.97 17.66 -16.27
CA ALA A 491 26.20 16.64 -16.99
C ALA A 491 25.73 15.52 -16.04
N GLY A 492 24.46 15.11 -16.17
CA GLY A 492 23.91 13.95 -15.50
C GLY A 492 24.57 12.64 -15.96
N VAL A 493 24.52 11.65 -15.09
CA VAL A 493 25.11 10.33 -15.31
C VAL A 493 24.12 9.43 -16.03
N LEU A 494 24.56 8.83 -17.14
CA LEU A 494 23.82 7.81 -17.90
C LEU A 494 24.46 6.43 -17.67
N SER A 495 23.65 5.38 -17.54
CA SER A 495 24.16 4.00 -17.47
C SER A 495 24.74 3.48 -18.80
N THR A 496 24.32 4.04 -19.93
CA THR A 496 24.81 3.72 -21.26
C THR A 496 24.59 4.87 -22.24
N THR A 497 25.39 4.95 -23.30
CA THR A 497 25.22 5.87 -24.43
C THR A 497 24.69 5.17 -25.69
N SER A 498 24.47 3.85 -25.66
CA SER A 498 23.88 3.07 -26.77
C SER A 498 23.17 1.81 -26.27
N GLY A 499 22.32 1.21 -27.09
CA GLY A 499 21.53 0.05 -26.70
C GLY A 499 20.56 -0.47 -27.75
N ASP A 500 19.70 -1.39 -27.32
CA ASP A 500 18.62 -2.01 -28.09
C ASP A 500 17.24 -1.77 -27.45
N SER A 501 16.19 -2.32 -28.07
CA SER A 501 14.80 -2.24 -27.58
C SER A 501 14.56 -2.88 -26.20
N ASN A 502 15.54 -3.58 -25.62
CA ASN A 502 15.47 -4.21 -24.29
C ASN A 502 16.34 -3.46 -23.26
N THR A 503 17.05 -2.40 -23.67
CA THR A 503 18.04 -1.72 -22.85
C THR A 503 17.39 -0.69 -21.94
N ASN A 504 17.34 -1.00 -20.64
CA ASN A 504 16.91 -0.07 -19.60
C ASN A 504 18.04 0.94 -19.30
N ILE A 505 17.75 2.23 -19.47
CA ILE A 505 18.67 3.33 -19.14
C ILE A 505 18.35 3.83 -17.73
N THR A 506 19.36 4.15 -16.94
CA THR A 506 19.19 4.99 -15.75
C THR A 506 19.89 6.32 -15.96
N TYR A 507 19.17 7.41 -15.70
CA TYR A 507 19.68 8.78 -15.72
C TYR A 507 19.66 9.37 -14.30
N GLN A 508 20.70 10.10 -13.92
CA GLN A 508 20.83 10.72 -12.60
C GLN A 508 21.42 12.13 -12.74
N SER A 509 20.72 13.15 -12.26
CA SER A 509 21.18 14.55 -12.31
C SER A 509 21.40 15.14 -10.92
N ASN A 510 22.30 16.12 -10.82
CA ASN A 510 22.49 16.97 -9.64
C ASN A 510 22.00 18.43 -9.85
N SER A 511 21.42 18.75 -11.02
CA SER A 511 20.54 19.91 -11.21
C SER A 511 19.09 19.44 -11.22
N PRO A 512 18.14 20.22 -10.67
CA PRO A 512 16.72 19.95 -10.82
C PRO A 512 16.20 20.47 -12.17
N GLY A 513 14.87 20.47 -12.34
CA GLY A 513 14.20 21.05 -13.49
C GLY A 513 14.18 20.12 -14.70
N MET A 514 14.15 20.71 -15.89
CA MET A 514 14.07 19.96 -17.14
C MET A 514 15.43 19.65 -17.73
N HIS A 515 15.64 18.37 -18.05
CA HIS A 515 16.76 17.89 -18.82
C HIS A 515 16.28 17.41 -20.19
N LEU A 516 17.09 17.72 -21.22
CA LEU A 516 16.87 17.28 -22.59
C LEU A 516 18.01 16.34 -22.98
N LEU A 517 17.69 15.06 -23.11
CA LEU A 517 18.60 14.06 -23.65
C LEU A 517 18.37 13.98 -25.17
N ARG A 518 19.37 13.54 -25.92
CA ARG A 518 19.27 13.26 -27.36
C ARG A 518 19.86 11.90 -27.71
N TYR A 519 19.34 11.27 -28.76
CA TYR A 519 19.89 10.02 -29.32
C TYR A 519 19.63 9.92 -30.83
N VAL A 520 20.19 8.87 -31.44
CA VAL A 520 20.02 8.50 -32.86
C VAL A 520 19.47 7.07 -32.95
N PRO A 521 18.22 6.84 -33.39
CA PRO A 521 17.71 5.51 -33.65
C PRO A 521 18.20 4.99 -35.00
N TYR A 522 18.55 3.71 -35.05
CA TYR A 522 19.04 3.06 -36.26
C TYR A 522 18.66 1.58 -36.34
N ASN A 523 18.68 1.03 -37.56
CA ASN A 523 18.51 -0.41 -37.79
C ASN A 523 19.90 -1.08 -37.88
N PHE A 524 20.13 -2.08 -37.03
CA PHE A 524 21.40 -2.79 -36.93
C PHE A 524 21.80 -3.52 -38.21
N ILE A 525 20.84 -4.02 -38.99
CA ILE A 525 21.08 -4.83 -40.20
C ILE A 525 21.28 -3.94 -41.43
N THR A 526 20.44 -2.93 -41.63
CA THR A 526 20.52 -2.04 -42.81
C THR A 526 21.44 -0.85 -42.63
N GLN A 527 21.88 -0.57 -41.39
CA GLN A 527 22.68 0.60 -41.00
C GLN A 527 22.02 1.97 -41.31
N GLN A 528 20.72 1.95 -41.62
CA GLN A 528 19.89 3.14 -41.84
C GLN A 528 19.54 3.81 -40.51
N ARG A 529 19.45 5.13 -40.53
CA ARG A 529 19.38 5.99 -39.34
C ARG A 529 18.23 6.98 -39.45
N GLY A 530 17.40 7.02 -38.41
CA GLY A 530 16.33 7.99 -38.26
C GLY A 530 16.86 9.40 -38.03
N ASN A 531 15.98 10.35 -37.74
CA ASN A 531 16.38 11.69 -37.35
C ASN A 531 17.03 11.74 -35.96
N LEU A 532 17.71 12.84 -35.69
CA LEU A 532 18.00 13.26 -34.32
C LEU A 532 16.69 13.31 -33.52
N THR A 533 16.69 12.61 -32.38
CA THR A 533 15.53 12.41 -31.50
C THR A 533 15.85 12.85 -30.09
N TYR A 534 14.85 13.30 -29.34
CA TYR A 534 15.02 13.85 -28.00
C TYR A 534 14.20 13.08 -26.96
N ILE A 535 14.73 12.97 -25.75
CA ILE A 535 14.03 12.42 -24.57
C ILE A 535 13.93 13.54 -23.53
N TYR A 536 12.72 13.83 -23.09
CA TYR A 536 12.46 14.80 -22.03
C TYR A 536 12.46 14.11 -20.66
N VAL A 537 13.19 14.65 -19.69
CA VAL A 537 13.30 14.10 -18.34
C VAL A 537 13.17 15.21 -17.31
N HIS A 538 12.31 15.02 -16.30
CA HIS A 538 12.10 16.00 -15.22
C HIS A 538 12.74 15.55 -13.91
N VAL A 539 13.59 16.39 -13.32
CA VAL A 539 14.30 16.12 -12.06
C VAL A 539 13.75 17.03 -10.95
N ASN A 540 13.18 16.43 -9.92
CA ASN A 540 12.54 17.19 -8.84
C ASN A 540 13.59 17.69 -7.82
N ASP A 541 13.55 18.97 -7.46
CA ASP A 541 14.33 19.48 -6.30
C ASP A 541 13.66 19.08 -4.98
N ASN A 542 13.92 17.84 -4.57
CA ASN A 542 13.47 17.31 -3.29
C ASN A 542 14.62 17.31 -2.25
N THR A 543 15.57 18.25 -2.33
CA THR A 543 16.76 18.29 -1.44
C THR A 543 16.45 18.56 0.03
N ASN A 544 15.44 19.39 0.31
CA ASN A 544 14.93 19.64 1.66
C ASN A 544 13.91 18.56 2.12
N CYS A 545 13.50 17.66 1.22
CA CYS A 545 12.50 16.63 1.46
C CYS A 545 13.11 15.36 2.06
N ALA A 546 13.40 15.40 3.36
CA ALA A 546 13.88 14.23 4.08
C ALA A 546 12.76 13.18 4.23
N ILE A 547 12.92 12.01 3.60
CA ILE A 547 11.97 10.88 3.70
C ILE A 547 12.03 10.26 5.11
N VAL A 548 11.40 10.96 6.05
CA VAL A 548 11.13 10.54 7.43
C VAL A 548 9.63 10.34 7.54
N PRO A 549 9.08 9.15 7.22
CA PRO A 549 7.65 8.90 7.35
C PRO A 549 7.26 8.94 8.84
N PRO A 550 6.32 9.80 9.25
CA PRO A 550 5.93 9.90 10.66
C PRO A 550 5.15 8.66 11.08
N ASN A 551 5.62 7.97 12.13
CA ASN A 551 4.90 6.98 12.94
C ASN A 551 3.80 6.16 12.22
N ASN A 552 4.22 5.26 11.31
CA ASN A 552 3.34 4.35 10.54
C ASN A 552 2.34 4.99 9.56
N ASN A 553 2.38 6.31 9.33
CA ASN A 553 1.58 6.96 8.27
C ASN A 553 2.10 6.56 6.89
N LEU A 554 1.21 6.08 6.01
CA LEU A 554 1.53 5.78 4.61
C LEU A 554 1.49 7.02 3.71
N VAL A 555 0.90 8.12 4.18
CA VAL A 555 1.03 9.44 3.54
C VAL A 555 2.34 10.09 4.00
N TYR A 556 3.20 10.39 3.04
CA TYR A 556 4.39 11.20 3.27
C TYR A 556 4.01 12.68 3.35
N ASN A 557 4.59 13.42 4.30
CA ASN A 557 4.39 14.87 4.46
C ASN A 557 2.90 15.30 4.52
N GLY A 558 2.06 14.54 5.21
CA GLY A 558 0.62 14.83 5.27
C GLY A 558 0.25 16.06 6.11
N ASP A 559 1.18 16.50 6.94
CA ASP A 559 1.22 17.77 7.68
C ASP A 559 1.78 18.94 6.83
N PHE A 560 2.20 18.68 5.58
CA PHE A 560 2.76 19.65 4.62
C PHE A 560 4.01 20.45 5.06
N GLU A 561 4.49 20.26 6.29
CA GLU A 561 5.61 20.97 6.92
C GLU A 561 6.97 20.80 6.23
N GLN A 562 7.14 19.75 5.42
CA GLN A 562 8.33 19.59 4.57
C GLN A 562 8.08 20.23 3.21
N TYR A 563 8.99 21.10 2.78
CA TYR A 563 8.93 21.78 1.49
C TYR A 563 10.29 21.83 0.80
N SER A 564 10.28 21.86 -0.53
CA SER A 564 11.45 22.17 -1.33
C SER A 564 11.82 23.65 -1.20
N LEU A 565 10.82 24.52 -1.36
CA LEU A 565 10.91 25.98 -1.21
C LEU A 565 9.63 26.55 -0.59
N VAL A 566 9.76 27.60 0.22
CA VAL A 566 8.60 28.36 0.73
C VAL A 566 7.78 28.92 -0.46
N PRO A 567 6.43 28.86 -0.44
CA PRO A 567 5.58 29.36 -1.53
C PRO A 567 5.74 30.86 -1.73
N SER A 568 5.73 31.29 -3.00
CA SER A 568 5.94 32.67 -3.43
C SER A 568 4.91 33.17 -4.44
N ASN A 569 3.88 32.37 -4.72
CA ASN A 569 2.65 32.72 -5.43
C ASN A 569 1.59 31.65 -5.10
N LEU A 570 0.32 31.92 -5.45
CA LEU A 570 -0.69 30.87 -5.59
C LEU A 570 -0.26 29.82 -6.63
N SER A 571 -0.94 28.67 -6.63
CA SER A 571 -0.76 27.54 -7.56
C SER A 571 0.59 26.81 -7.38
N GLN A 572 0.96 26.52 -6.13
CA GLN A 572 2.29 26.02 -5.76
C GLN A 572 2.30 24.79 -4.83
N ILE A 573 1.24 23.97 -4.83
CA ILE A 573 1.21 22.69 -4.08
C ILE A 573 2.45 21.80 -4.31
N ASN A 574 3.04 21.83 -5.51
CA ASN A 574 4.25 21.08 -5.87
C ASN A 574 5.52 21.52 -5.08
N ARG A 575 5.43 22.54 -4.21
CA ARG A 575 6.49 22.93 -3.27
C ARG A 575 6.44 22.19 -1.95
N ALA A 576 5.28 21.67 -1.54
CA ALA A 576 5.19 20.74 -0.42
C ALA A 576 5.74 19.38 -0.86
N CYS A 577 6.68 18.83 -0.10
CA CYS A 577 7.39 17.60 -0.43
C CYS A 577 6.42 16.44 -0.69
N GLY A 578 6.55 15.76 -1.83
CA GLY A 578 5.74 14.59 -2.18
C GLY A 578 4.27 14.86 -2.55
N TRP A 579 3.84 16.12 -2.60
CA TRP A 579 2.49 16.52 -3.04
C TRP A 579 2.50 17.12 -4.44
N LYS A 580 1.41 16.94 -5.18
CA LYS A 580 1.24 17.51 -6.52
C LYS A 580 -0.22 17.75 -6.92
N GLN A 581 -0.41 18.70 -7.82
CA GLN A 581 -1.68 18.98 -8.48
C GLN A 581 -2.10 17.85 -9.43
N VAL A 582 -3.37 17.84 -9.84
CA VAL A 582 -3.91 16.89 -10.83
C VAL A 582 -4.59 17.64 -11.97
N GLY A 583 -4.13 17.41 -13.20
CA GLY A 583 -4.66 18.10 -14.38
C GLY A 583 -4.38 19.60 -14.36
N PHE A 584 -5.31 20.37 -14.93
CA PHE A 584 -5.26 21.83 -15.01
C PHE A 584 -5.78 22.55 -13.74
N ALA A 585 -6.06 21.80 -12.67
CA ALA A 585 -6.32 22.37 -11.35
C ALA A 585 -5.04 23.07 -10.82
N SER A 586 -5.22 24.09 -9.99
CA SER A 586 -4.12 24.92 -9.49
C SER A 586 -4.01 24.99 -7.94
N PRO A 587 -4.06 23.86 -7.19
CA PRO A 587 -4.05 23.88 -5.73
C PRO A 587 -2.87 24.65 -5.14
N ASP A 588 -3.15 25.29 -4.02
CA ASP A 588 -2.27 26.22 -3.34
C ASP A 588 -1.45 25.55 -2.23
N TYR A 589 -0.38 26.24 -1.84
CA TYR A 589 0.41 25.93 -0.64
C TYR A 589 0.67 27.23 0.09
N PHE A 590 0.38 27.24 1.39
CA PHE A 590 0.51 28.39 2.28
C PHE A 590 1.59 28.13 3.33
N HIS A 591 2.34 29.16 3.72
CA HIS A 591 3.37 29.03 4.76
C HIS A 591 3.63 30.37 5.45
N ASN A 592 3.76 30.37 6.78
CA ASN A 592 4.08 31.52 7.63
C ASN A 592 5.45 32.22 7.40
N GLN A 593 6.17 31.86 6.34
CA GLN A 593 7.43 32.48 5.91
C GLN A 593 7.34 33.03 4.47
N ALA A 594 6.15 33.01 3.85
CA ALA A 594 5.95 33.45 2.49
C ALA A 594 6.43 34.89 2.28
N PRO A 595 7.19 35.19 1.20
CA PRO A 595 7.65 36.55 0.92
C PRO A 595 6.52 37.47 0.39
N ILE A 596 5.28 36.97 0.28
CA ILE A 596 4.10 37.72 -0.12
C ILE A 596 2.87 37.34 0.72
N SER A 597 2.05 38.32 1.08
CA SER A 597 0.82 38.13 1.89
C SER A 597 -0.35 37.47 1.15
N ARG A 598 -0.11 36.83 0.00
CA ARG A 598 -1.14 36.08 -0.76
C ARG A 598 -1.21 34.62 -0.34
N VAL A 599 -0.10 34.07 0.15
CA VAL A 599 0.10 32.67 0.57
C VAL A 599 0.79 32.57 1.94
N ASP A 600 0.60 33.60 2.75
CA ASP A 600 1.10 33.72 4.13
C ASP A 600 0.10 33.12 5.14
N ILE A 601 0.50 32.97 6.40
CA ILE A 601 -0.31 32.37 7.46
C ILE A 601 -0.23 33.23 8.73
N PRO A 602 -1.36 33.57 9.40
CA PRO A 602 -2.72 33.06 9.14
C PRO A 602 -3.55 33.86 8.13
N CYS A 603 -3.14 35.08 7.74
CA CYS A 603 -3.85 35.90 6.76
C CYS A 603 -3.33 35.65 5.33
N ASN A 604 -4.22 35.28 4.41
CA ASN A 604 -3.92 35.13 2.99
C ASN A 604 -4.98 35.81 2.10
N GLU A 605 -4.97 35.56 0.78
CA GLU A 605 -5.92 36.17 -0.17
C GLU A 605 -7.35 35.58 -0.10
N LEU A 606 -7.50 34.36 0.38
CA LEU A 606 -8.76 33.60 0.46
C LEU A 606 -9.46 33.80 1.80
N GLY A 607 -8.72 34.03 2.89
CA GLY A 607 -9.30 34.17 4.23
C GLY A 607 -8.28 34.27 5.37
N TYR A 608 -8.75 34.00 6.59
CA TYR A 608 -7.93 33.74 7.78
C TYR A 608 -7.96 32.25 8.09
N GLN A 609 -6.79 31.62 8.25
CA GLN A 609 -6.69 30.30 8.84
C GLN A 609 -5.36 30.13 9.55
N ASP A 610 -5.42 29.92 10.87
CA ASP A 610 -4.27 29.54 11.68
C ASP A 610 -4.03 28.02 11.62
N VAL A 611 -2.77 27.61 11.81
CA VAL A 611 -2.38 26.19 11.80
C VAL A 611 -3.09 25.41 12.92
N LYS A 612 -3.33 24.12 12.73
CA LYS A 612 -4.21 23.39 13.62
C LYS A 612 -3.63 23.28 15.03
N ASN A 613 -4.38 23.78 16.02
CA ASN A 613 -3.97 23.91 17.43
C ASN A 613 -2.70 24.76 17.67
N GLY A 614 -2.28 25.62 16.72
CA GLY A 614 -1.04 26.38 16.83
C GLY A 614 0.23 25.52 16.66
N ILE A 615 0.12 24.36 16.01
CA ILE A 615 1.23 23.46 15.69
C ILE A 615 1.38 23.41 14.16
N GLY A 616 2.59 23.63 13.67
CA GLY A 616 2.91 23.68 12.24
C GLY A 616 3.27 25.09 11.76
N ASN A 617 3.49 25.22 10.45
CA ASN A 617 3.92 26.43 9.76
C ASN A 617 3.22 26.61 8.40
N SER A 618 2.51 25.59 7.91
CA SER A 618 2.02 25.47 6.53
C SER A 618 0.71 24.67 6.40
N TYR A 619 0.07 24.74 5.23
CA TYR A 619 -1.04 23.85 4.81
C TYR A 619 -1.29 23.96 3.29
N ALA A 620 -2.05 23.01 2.71
CA ALA A 620 -2.52 23.09 1.34
C ALA A 620 -3.85 23.88 1.22
N GLY A 621 -4.24 24.27 0.01
CA GLY A 621 -5.58 24.80 -0.27
C GLY A 621 -6.11 24.45 -1.65
N MET A 622 -7.44 24.50 -1.81
CA MET A 622 -8.17 24.05 -2.99
C MET A 622 -9.50 24.79 -3.21
N MET A 623 -9.68 25.34 -4.42
CA MET A 623 -10.93 25.93 -4.90
C MET A 623 -11.81 24.90 -5.62
N ASN A 624 -13.11 24.91 -5.34
CA ASN A 624 -14.07 24.01 -5.97
C ASN A 624 -15.39 24.76 -6.26
N ILE A 625 -16.10 24.47 -7.35
CA ILE A 625 -17.21 25.32 -7.86
C ILE A 625 -18.48 24.50 -8.14
N SER A 626 -19.60 24.90 -7.52
CA SER A 626 -20.82 24.08 -7.41
C SER A 626 -21.65 23.91 -8.68
N GLU A 627 -21.42 24.74 -9.70
CA GLU A 627 -22.05 24.64 -11.02
C GLU A 627 -21.03 25.06 -12.09
N TYR A 628 -21.15 24.46 -13.27
CA TYR A 628 -20.28 24.67 -14.42
C TYR A 628 -19.81 26.12 -14.61
N TYR A 629 -18.50 26.34 -14.57
CA TYR A 629 -17.87 27.64 -14.74
C TYR A 629 -17.89 28.06 -16.22
N THR A 630 -18.51 29.20 -16.54
CA THR A 630 -18.41 29.81 -17.87
C THR A 630 -17.06 30.47 -18.05
N PHE A 631 -16.11 29.71 -18.58
CA PHE A 631 -14.89 30.26 -19.17
C PHE A 631 -15.24 31.24 -20.31
N TYR A 632 -14.31 32.14 -20.65
CA TYR A 632 -14.49 33.27 -21.58
C TYR A 632 -14.87 32.87 -23.03
N TYR A 633 -14.95 31.56 -23.31
CA TYR A 633 -15.17 30.95 -24.63
C TYR A 633 -16.40 30.02 -24.67
N GLY A 634 -17.28 30.05 -23.66
CA GLY A 634 -18.64 29.50 -23.77
C GLY A 634 -18.82 28.00 -23.50
N GLY A 635 -17.75 27.29 -23.11
CA GLY A 635 -17.86 25.94 -22.55
C GLY A 635 -18.34 25.96 -21.10
N LEU A 636 -19.12 24.94 -20.72
CA LEU A 636 -19.54 24.66 -19.34
C LEU A 636 -18.75 23.46 -18.81
N LEU A 637 -17.81 23.69 -17.90
CA LEU A 637 -17.07 22.63 -17.19
C LEU A 637 -17.09 22.90 -15.67
N PRO A 638 -17.15 21.86 -14.81
CA PRO A 638 -16.89 22.02 -13.39
C PRO A 638 -15.45 22.49 -13.16
N TYR A 639 -15.18 22.96 -11.94
CA TYR A 639 -13.84 23.35 -11.51
C TYR A 639 -13.68 22.89 -10.08
N ASP A 640 -12.98 21.78 -9.89
CA ASP A 640 -12.69 21.19 -8.58
C ASP A 640 -11.18 20.95 -8.52
N GLU A 641 -10.51 21.50 -7.51
CA GLU A 641 -9.07 21.36 -7.33
C GLU A 641 -8.74 20.12 -6.48
N THR A 642 -7.90 19.27 -7.05
CA THR A 642 -7.48 18.00 -6.45
C THR A 642 -5.98 18.02 -6.13
N ILE A 643 -5.64 17.69 -4.88
CA ILE A 643 -4.27 17.38 -4.47
C ILE A 643 -4.04 15.86 -4.51
N SER A 644 -2.82 15.45 -4.81
CA SER A 644 -2.44 14.04 -4.82
C SER A 644 -1.02 13.79 -4.30
N THR A 645 -0.80 12.57 -3.81
CA THR A 645 0.49 12.11 -3.30
C THR A 645 0.69 10.62 -3.58
N LYS A 646 1.94 10.16 -3.55
CA LYS A 646 2.30 8.74 -3.64
C LYS A 646 2.54 8.20 -2.23
N LEU A 647 1.93 7.06 -1.92
CA LEU A 647 2.09 6.40 -0.63
C LEU A 647 3.50 5.83 -0.46
N VAL A 648 4.01 5.86 0.78
CA VAL A 648 5.33 5.32 1.17
C VAL A 648 5.46 3.83 0.81
N THR A 649 4.36 3.08 0.93
CA THR A 649 4.21 1.71 0.39
C THR A 649 2.78 1.52 -0.14
N SER A 650 2.61 0.67 -1.15
CA SER A 650 1.30 0.22 -1.61
C SER A 650 0.47 -0.40 -0.48
N LEU A 651 -0.85 -0.29 -0.57
CA LEU A 651 -1.76 -0.95 0.37
C LEU A 651 -1.70 -2.48 0.26
N LEU A 652 -1.83 -3.14 1.42
CA LEU A 652 -1.79 -4.60 1.53
C LEU A 652 -3.20 -5.20 1.29
N PRO A 653 -3.31 -6.38 0.66
CA PRO A 653 -4.59 -7.08 0.50
C PRO A 653 -5.29 -7.44 1.83
N ASN A 654 -6.63 -7.51 1.79
CA ASN A 654 -7.50 -7.87 2.93
C ASN A 654 -7.22 -7.10 4.24
N THR A 655 -6.70 -5.88 4.14
CA THR A 655 -6.24 -5.08 5.28
C THR A 655 -7.17 -3.88 5.46
N THR A 656 -7.59 -3.63 6.71
CA THR A 656 -8.40 -2.46 7.05
C THR A 656 -7.50 -1.25 7.27
N TYR A 657 -7.91 -0.12 6.72
CA TYR A 657 -7.21 1.17 6.78
C TYR A 657 -8.17 2.27 7.22
N GLN A 658 -7.61 3.31 7.83
CA GLN A 658 -8.31 4.56 8.09
C GLN A 658 -7.55 5.69 7.37
N LEU A 659 -8.26 6.39 6.50
CA LEU A 659 -7.84 7.63 5.86
C LEU A 659 -8.48 8.79 6.63
N CYS A 660 -7.75 9.88 6.77
CA CYS A 660 -8.23 11.10 7.39
C CYS A 660 -7.46 12.32 6.88
N PHE A 661 -8.07 13.48 7.02
CA PHE A 661 -7.47 14.79 6.81
C PHE A 661 -8.34 15.86 7.48
N ASP A 662 -7.74 16.99 7.80
CA ASP A 662 -8.43 18.15 8.36
C ASP A 662 -8.70 19.17 7.25
N VAL A 663 -9.88 19.80 7.30
CA VAL A 663 -10.35 20.78 6.31
C VAL A 663 -10.94 22.01 6.99
N SER A 664 -10.85 23.19 6.38
CA SER A 664 -11.53 24.40 6.84
C SER A 664 -11.96 25.28 5.67
N LEU A 665 -13.21 25.77 5.70
CA LEU A 665 -13.80 26.56 4.61
C LEU A 665 -13.41 28.04 4.74
N ALA A 666 -12.63 28.55 3.77
CA ALA A 666 -12.15 29.93 3.77
C ALA A 666 -13.30 30.94 3.58
N GLU A 667 -13.34 31.99 4.40
CA GLU A 667 -14.47 32.92 4.49
C GLU A 667 -14.74 33.64 3.16
N GLY A 668 -13.68 33.98 2.42
CA GLY A 668 -13.74 34.66 1.12
C GLY A 668 -14.49 33.90 0.03
N ALA A 669 -14.62 32.57 0.17
CA ALA A 669 -15.43 31.70 -0.70
C ALA A 669 -16.18 30.65 0.14
N SER A 670 -17.00 31.12 1.08
CA SER A 670 -17.73 30.30 2.06
C SER A 670 -19.26 30.25 1.85
N LEU A 671 -19.76 30.79 0.72
CA LEU A 671 -21.18 30.75 0.34
C LEU A 671 -21.70 29.33 0.04
N PHE A 672 -20.80 28.43 -0.33
CA PHE A 672 -21.09 27.01 -0.56
C PHE A 672 -20.19 26.13 0.30
N ALA A 673 -20.64 24.89 0.53
CA ALA A 673 -19.87 23.82 1.14
C ALA A 673 -20.08 22.51 0.37
N MET A 674 -19.10 21.61 0.41
CA MET A 674 -19.13 20.34 -0.33
C MET A 674 -19.17 19.12 0.59
N LYS A 675 -19.40 17.94 0.01
CA LYS A 675 -18.93 16.67 0.56
C LYS A 675 -17.56 16.32 -0.01
N PHE A 676 -16.53 16.37 0.83
CA PHE A 676 -15.18 15.96 0.45
C PHE A 676 -15.13 14.53 -0.09
N GLN A 677 -14.24 14.29 -1.05
CA GLN A 677 -13.99 12.98 -1.60
C GLN A 677 -12.52 12.62 -1.49
N ALA A 678 -12.25 11.32 -1.43
CA ALA A 678 -10.91 10.78 -1.50
C ALA A 678 -10.91 9.53 -2.39
N TYR A 679 -9.84 9.33 -3.16
CA TYR A 679 -9.70 8.18 -4.05
C TYR A 679 -8.30 7.55 -3.93
N LEU A 680 -8.25 6.21 -3.94
CA LEU A 680 -7.03 5.42 -3.90
C LEU A 680 -6.87 4.58 -5.18
N SER A 681 -5.73 4.73 -5.85
CA SER A 681 -5.47 4.15 -7.17
C SER A 681 -4.17 3.33 -7.21
N GLN A 682 -4.16 2.27 -8.02
CA GLN A 682 -2.99 1.42 -8.28
C GLN A 682 -2.01 2.05 -9.28
N SER A 683 -2.53 2.75 -10.28
CA SER A 683 -1.78 3.56 -11.25
C SER A 683 -1.94 5.04 -10.95
N GLU A 684 -0.95 5.84 -11.33
CA GLU A 684 -1.10 7.30 -11.29
C GLU A 684 -2.18 7.73 -12.29
N ILE A 685 -3.05 8.66 -11.90
CA ILE A 685 -4.01 9.30 -12.79
C ILE A 685 -3.26 10.36 -13.62
N PRO A 686 -3.24 10.24 -14.97
CA PRO A 686 -2.63 11.23 -15.84
C PRO A 686 -3.23 12.63 -15.69
N ALA A 687 -2.44 13.69 -15.89
CA ALA A 687 -2.93 15.08 -15.94
C ALA A 687 -3.75 15.42 -17.22
N THR A 688 -4.23 14.42 -17.97
CA THR A 688 -5.14 14.56 -19.13
C THR A 688 -6.43 15.31 -18.80
N TYR A 689 -6.88 15.23 -17.55
CA TYR A 689 -8.26 15.56 -17.22
C TYR A 689 -8.42 17.07 -17.00
N SER A 690 -9.38 17.64 -17.75
CA SER A 690 -9.91 18.96 -17.49
C SER A 690 -10.36 19.08 -16.03
N VAL A 691 -10.22 20.28 -15.47
CA VAL A 691 -10.66 20.65 -14.12
C VAL A 691 -12.02 20.03 -13.74
N GLY A 692 -12.12 19.58 -12.49
CA GLY A 692 -13.26 18.79 -12.02
C GLY A 692 -13.01 17.28 -12.03
N ASN A 693 -13.79 16.53 -12.82
CA ASN A 693 -13.93 15.09 -12.66
C ASN A 693 -12.70 14.26 -13.10
N ILE A 694 -12.11 13.51 -12.16
CA ILE A 694 -11.06 12.50 -12.43
C ILE A 694 -11.64 11.11 -12.78
N PRO A 695 -10.91 10.26 -13.52
CA PRO A 695 -11.36 8.91 -13.87
C PRO A 695 -11.29 7.94 -12.68
N ILE A 696 -12.42 7.65 -12.07
CA ILE A 696 -12.54 6.63 -11.04
C ILE A 696 -12.61 5.24 -11.69
N THR A 697 -11.46 4.57 -11.81
CA THR A 697 -11.35 3.23 -12.42
C THR A 697 -11.77 2.11 -11.47
N ASN A 698 -11.64 2.32 -10.15
CA ASN A 698 -12.08 1.39 -9.11
C ASN A 698 -13.07 2.05 -8.13
N PRO A 699 -14.39 2.02 -8.41
CA PRO A 699 -15.38 2.72 -7.59
C PRO A 699 -15.48 2.31 -6.12
N SER A 700 -14.96 1.13 -5.70
CA SER A 700 -14.97 0.75 -4.28
C SER A 700 -13.87 1.43 -3.45
N MET A 701 -12.91 2.10 -4.10
CA MET A 701 -11.84 2.87 -3.45
C MET A 701 -12.08 4.39 -3.54
N LEU A 702 -13.27 4.82 -4.00
CA LEU A 702 -13.74 6.20 -3.92
C LEU A 702 -14.60 6.35 -2.67
N PHE A 703 -14.23 7.30 -1.82
CA PHE A 703 -14.95 7.66 -0.60
C PHE A 703 -15.55 9.07 -0.75
N THR A 704 -16.65 9.34 -0.04
CA THR A 704 -17.34 10.63 -0.05
C THR A 704 -17.88 10.89 1.35
N ASN A 705 -17.64 12.08 1.91
CA ASN A 705 -18.09 12.43 3.26
C ASN A 705 -19.62 12.30 3.37
N SER A 706 -20.13 11.79 4.49
CA SER A 706 -21.57 11.64 4.71
C SER A 706 -22.26 13.01 4.88
N SER A 707 -21.56 13.93 5.53
CA SER A 707 -21.96 15.32 5.79
C SER A 707 -21.27 16.31 4.87
N PHE A 708 -21.87 17.49 4.68
CA PHE A 708 -21.21 18.62 4.04
C PHE A 708 -20.24 19.27 5.03
N SER A 709 -18.98 19.47 4.62
CA SER A 709 -17.95 20.05 5.48
C SER A 709 -18.13 21.55 5.58
N THR A 710 -18.58 22.03 6.75
CA THR A 710 -19.29 23.32 6.86
C THR A 710 -18.74 24.28 7.89
N THR A 711 -17.68 23.90 8.60
CA THR A 711 -16.93 24.82 9.45
C THR A 711 -16.18 25.84 8.60
N ALA A 712 -16.41 27.12 8.89
CA ALA A 712 -15.55 28.23 8.51
C ALA A 712 -15.19 28.92 9.83
N ASP A 713 -13.99 29.49 9.93
CA ASP A 713 -13.71 30.40 11.05
C ASP A 713 -14.61 31.64 10.91
N ASP A 714 -15.38 31.95 11.96
CA ASP A 714 -16.24 33.14 12.03
C ASP A 714 -15.75 34.15 13.08
N GLY A 715 -14.61 33.87 13.72
CA GLY A 715 -14.01 34.66 14.79
C GLY A 715 -14.82 34.73 16.09
N SER A 716 -15.87 33.91 16.25
CA SER A 716 -16.73 33.94 17.45
C SER A 716 -16.36 32.91 18.52
N ASP A 717 -15.64 31.85 18.16
CA ASP A 717 -15.10 30.85 19.10
C ASP A 717 -13.61 30.55 18.77
N LEU A 718 -12.79 30.34 19.81
CA LEU A 718 -11.34 30.16 19.68
C LEU A 718 -10.96 28.70 19.42
N THR A 719 -11.62 28.10 18.44
CA THR A 719 -11.52 26.67 18.09
C THR A 719 -11.08 26.42 16.63
N ASN A 720 -10.39 27.41 16.02
CA ASN A 720 -9.57 27.35 14.80
C ASN A 720 -10.22 26.79 13.51
N GLY A 721 -11.55 26.63 13.41
CA GLY A 721 -12.26 26.34 12.15
C GLY A 721 -12.11 24.94 11.53
N TRP A 722 -11.11 24.14 11.93
CA TRP A 722 -10.80 22.83 11.32
C TRP A 722 -11.81 21.71 11.63
N GLU A 723 -12.53 21.23 10.62
CA GLU A 723 -13.31 19.97 10.64
C GLU A 723 -12.41 18.78 10.25
N ARG A 724 -12.61 17.61 10.86
CA ARG A 724 -11.91 16.37 10.47
C ARG A 724 -12.79 15.50 9.57
N VAL A 725 -12.31 15.18 8.38
CA VAL A 725 -12.90 14.18 7.48
C VAL A 725 -12.17 12.86 7.67
N SER A 726 -12.91 11.76 7.87
CA SER A 726 -12.34 10.43 8.09
C SER A 726 -13.13 9.34 7.35
N PHE A 727 -12.41 8.36 6.80
CA PHE A 727 -12.94 7.19 6.08
C PHE A 727 -12.28 5.91 6.61
N THR A 728 -13.06 4.87 6.85
CA THR A 728 -12.54 3.53 7.21
C THR A 728 -12.98 2.53 6.16
N PHE A 729 -12.04 1.75 5.61
CA PHE A 729 -12.29 0.79 4.52
C PHE A 729 -11.39 -0.43 4.65
N THR A 730 -11.74 -1.52 3.96
CA THR A 730 -10.93 -2.75 3.89
C THR A 730 -10.60 -3.05 2.43
N THR A 731 -9.32 -3.30 2.13
CA THR A 731 -8.86 -3.62 0.78
C THR A 731 -9.32 -5.02 0.33
N GLY A 732 -9.39 -5.24 -0.99
CA GLY A 732 -9.75 -6.53 -1.56
C GLY A 732 -8.65 -7.59 -1.44
N ALA A 733 -8.96 -8.81 -1.87
CA ALA A 733 -8.01 -9.92 -1.93
C ALA A 733 -6.88 -9.73 -2.97
N ILE A 734 -7.05 -8.77 -3.88
CA ILE A 734 -5.98 -8.18 -4.70
C ILE A 734 -6.03 -6.68 -4.39
N SER A 735 -4.89 -6.12 -3.99
CA SER A 735 -4.70 -4.72 -3.64
C SER A 735 -3.26 -4.33 -3.99
N GLY A 736 -3.07 -3.05 -4.28
CA GLY A 736 -1.78 -2.48 -4.69
C GLY A 736 -1.85 -0.96 -4.86
N GLU A 737 -2.89 -0.34 -4.29
CA GLU A 737 -3.16 1.09 -4.35
C GLU A 737 -1.99 1.85 -3.73
N GLN A 738 -1.42 2.78 -4.48
CA GLN A 738 -0.19 3.49 -4.12
C GLN A 738 -0.25 5.01 -4.36
N TYR A 739 -1.38 5.52 -4.90
CA TYR A 739 -1.62 6.95 -5.12
C TYR A 739 -2.91 7.35 -4.43
N LEU A 740 -2.86 8.46 -3.67
CA LEU A 740 -3.96 9.06 -2.96
C LEU A 740 -4.35 10.39 -3.61
N TYR A 741 -5.66 10.63 -3.73
CA TYR A 741 -6.27 11.83 -4.29
C TYR A 741 -7.28 12.39 -3.29
N ILE A 742 -7.29 13.72 -3.06
CA ILE A 742 -8.20 14.41 -2.14
C ILE A 742 -8.72 15.70 -2.81
N GLY A 743 -10.02 15.94 -2.71
CA GLY A 743 -10.68 17.16 -3.19
C GLY A 743 -12.14 16.91 -3.61
N GLY A 744 -12.67 17.73 -4.51
CA GLY A 744 -13.79 17.34 -5.36
C GLY A 744 -13.29 16.47 -6.50
N LEU A 745 -13.70 15.19 -6.54
CA LEU A 745 -13.09 14.18 -7.43
C LEU A 745 -14.02 13.72 -8.55
N LYS A 746 -15.30 13.45 -8.23
CA LYS A 746 -16.31 12.99 -9.18
C LYS A 746 -17.73 13.16 -8.63
N ASP A 747 -18.61 13.77 -9.42
CA ASP A 747 -20.04 13.94 -9.11
C ASP A 747 -20.26 14.62 -7.72
N VAL A 748 -19.46 15.66 -7.45
CA VAL A 748 -19.33 16.35 -6.15
C VAL A 748 -20.67 16.95 -5.71
N GLN A 749 -21.03 16.75 -4.44
CA GLN A 749 -22.28 17.27 -3.85
C GLN A 749 -22.02 18.57 -3.09
N TYR A 750 -22.87 19.58 -3.34
CA TYR A 750 -22.77 20.91 -2.74
C TYR A 750 -24.04 21.32 -1.97
N ILE A 751 -23.88 22.21 -1.00
CA ILE A 751 -24.96 22.90 -0.29
C ILE A 751 -24.64 24.41 -0.18
N GLN A 752 -25.66 25.25 -0.32
CA GLN A 752 -25.55 26.70 -0.09
C GLN A 752 -25.72 27.02 1.40
N ARG A 753 -24.89 27.93 1.94
CA ARG A 753 -24.89 28.36 3.35
C ARG A 753 -24.78 29.89 3.46
N THR A 754 -24.88 30.42 4.67
CA THR A 754 -24.53 31.83 4.93
C THR A 754 -23.01 31.99 4.88
N PRO A 755 -22.44 32.95 4.12
CA PRO A 755 -21.00 33.22 4.15
C PRO A 755 -20.51 33.65 5.54
N GLY A 756 -19.25 33.37 5.82
CA GLY A 756 -18.55 33.89 7.00
C GLY A 756 -18.46 35.42 7.00
N ALA A 757 -18.31 36.02 8.19
CA ALA A 757 -18.07 37.46 8.32
C ALA A 757 -16.60 37.78 7.96
N SER A 758 -16.36 38.90 7.28
CA SER A 758 -15.00 39.32 6.95
C SER A 758 -14.24 39.80 8.19
N LEU A 759 -13.19 39.09 8.60
CA LEU A 759 -12.43 39.39 9.80
C LEU A 759 -11.57 40.68 9.68
N PRO A 760 -11.49 41.54 10.71
CA PRO A 760 -10.75 42.80 10.62
C PRO A 760 -9.23 42.60 10.83
N GLY A 761 -8.48 42.47 9.74
CA GLY A 761 -7.01 42.47 9.78
C GLY A 761 -6.38 41.96 8.49
N CYS A 762 -6.92 40.87 7.95
CA CYS A 762 -6.58 40.37 6.63
C CYS A 762 -7.17 41.28 5.53
N SER A 763 -6.44 41.49 4.43
CA SER A 763 -6.82 42.43 3.36
C SER A 763 -7.66 41.77 2.26
N ASN A 764 -8.78 41.16 2.65
CA ASN A 764 -9.50 40.18 1.82
C ASN A 764 -10.17 40.80 0.59
N VAL A 765 -10.01 40.15 -0.56
CA VAL A 765 -10.94 40.28 -1.68
C VAL A 765 -12.14 39.38 -1.38
N ASN A 766 -13.29 39.98 -1.08
CA ASN A 766 -14.49 39.20 -0.75
C ASN A 766 -15.16 38.69 -2.05
N TYR A 767 -14.69 37.55 -2.56
CA TYR A 767 -15.14 36.97 -3.84
C TYR A 767 -16.66 36.74 -3.90
N ASN A 768 -17.31 36.53 -2.76
CA ASN A 768 -18.78 36.47 -2.60
C ASN A 768 -19.53 37.72 -3.14
N VAL A 769 -18.83 38.82 -3.48
CA VAL A 769 -19.44 40.13 -3.83
C VAL A 769 -18.90 40.74 -5.13
N SER A 770 -17.89 40.15 -5.79
CA SER A 770 -17.10 40.85 -6.82
C SER A 770 -16.81 40.11 -8.14
N GLY A 771 -17.75 39.31 -8.64
CA GLY A 771 -17.73 38.88 -10.05
C GLY A 771 -18.87 37.92 -10.41
N PRO A 772 -19.39 37.91 -11.66
CA PRO A 772 -20.49 37.02 -12.04
C PRO A 772 -20.15 35.53 -11.95
N ASN A 773 -18.86 35.18 -12.00
CA ASN A 773 -18.38 33.80 -12.09
C ASN A 773 -17.94 33.18 -10.74
N PHE A 774 -17.66 33.99 -9.71
CA PHE A 774 -17.11 33.50 -8.42
C PHE A 774 -18.18 33.26 -7.34
N ASN A 775 -19.43 33.68 -7.59
CA ASN A 775 -20.56 33.58 -6.64
C ASN A 775 -21.05 32.13 -6.38
N LYS A 776 -20.25 31.10 -6.69
CA LYS A 776 -20.57 29.66 -6.57
C LYS A 776 -19.38 28.79 -6.13
N ALA A 777 -18.29 29.41 -5.67
CA ALA A 777 -17.12 28.69 -5.18
C ALA A 777 -17.26 28.29 -3.70
N ALA A 778 -16.61 27.18 -3.35
CA ALA A 778 -16.22 26.77 -2.01
C ALA A 778 -14.69 26.58 -2.01
N TYR A 779 -13.97 27.32 -1.17
CA TYR A 779 -12.52 27.18 -1.03
C TYR A 779 -12.17 26.57 0.32
N TYR A 780 -11.31 25.55 0.34
CA TYR A 780 -10.89 24.89 1.57
C TYR A 780 -9.38 24.87 1.72
N TYR A 781 -8.91 25.08 2.96
CA TYR A 781 -7.58 24.66 3.40
C TYR A 781 -7.61 23.18 3.77
N VAL A 782 -6.50 22.46 3.58
CA VAL A 782 -6.37 21.02 3.89
C VAL A 782 -5.03 20.75 4.56
N ASP A 783 -5.06 19.97 5.64
CA ASP A 783 -3.93 19.72 6.55
C ASP A 783 -4.04 18.33 7.20
N ASN A 784 -2.98 17.87 7.89
CA ASN A 784 -2.95 16.69 8.76
C ASN A 784 -3.45 15.38 8.09
N VAL A 785 -3.09 15.16 6.83
CA VAL A 785 -3.47 13.98 6.05
C VAL A 785 -2.77 12.72 6.59
N SER A 786 -3.54 11.69 6.92
CA SER A 786 -3.01 10.42 7.43
C SER A 786 -3.74 9.21 6.86
N LEU A 787 -2.98 8.19 6.45
CA LEU A 787 -3.47 6.88 6.05
C LEU A 787 -2.72 5.80 6.81
N ILE A 788 -3.41 5.17 7.77
CA ILE A 788 -2.80 4.18 8.67
C ILE A 788 -3.54 2.82 8.59
N PRO A 789 -2.84 1.69 8.76
CA PRO A 789 -3.48 0.40 9.01
C PRO A 789 -4.36 0.51 10.26
N TYR A 790 -5.65 0.22 10.12
CA TYR A 790 -6.64 0.43 11.17
C TYR A 790 -7.14 -0.87 11.77
N THR A 791 -6.75 -1.11 13.02
CA THR A 791 -7.46 -2.01 13.92
C THR A 791 -8.35 -1.14 14.80
N GLN A 792 -9.66 -1.36 14.80
CA GLN A 792 -10.56 -0.59 15.67
C GLN A 792 -10.14 -0.82 17.14
N PRO A 793 -9.71 0.22 17.86
CA PRO A 793 -9.34 0.06 19.25
C PRO A 793 -10.60 -0.21 20.08
N ILE A 794 -10.46 -1.04 21.10
CA ILE A 794 -11.53 -1.36 22.04
C ILE A 794 -11.04 -0.94 23.42
N LEU A 795 -11.77 -0.01 24.05
CA LEU A 795 -11.71 0.18 25.50
C LEU A 795 -12.61 -0.89 26.12
N ASN A 796 -12.01 -1.79 26.90
CA ASN A 796 -12.65 -2.96 27.48
C ASN A 796 -12.40 -2.96 28.99
N LEU A 797 -13.13 -2.09 29.70
CA LEU A 797 -13.04 -1.93 31.14
C LEU A 797 -13.74 -3.08 31.88
N PRO A 798 -13.48 -3.25 33.18
CA PRO A 798 -14.31 -4.12 33.99
C PRO A 798 -15.74 -3.54 34.06
N ASN A 799 -16.73 -4.27 33.55
CA ASN A 799 -18.16 -3.91 33.60
C ASN A 799 -18.62 -3.42 34.98
N GLN A 800 -18.01 -3.95 36.04
CA GLN A 800 -18.34 -3.68 37.44
C GLN A 800 -17.08 -3.64 38.31
N VAL A 801 -17.01 -2.66 39.23
CA VAL A 801 -15.96 -2.56 40.26
C VAL A 801 -16.54 -2.11 41.61
N CYS A 802 -15.78 -2.29 42.68
CA CYS A 802 -16.20 -1.91 44.03
C CYS A 802 -15.93 -0.41 44.29
N SER A 803 -16.68 0.21 45.20
CA SER A 803 -16.57 1.63 45.57
C SER A 803 -15.27 2.04 46.29
N THR A 804 -14.29 1.15 46.32
CA THR A 804 -12.93 1.34 46.85
C THR A 804 -11.85 0.96 45.83
N THR A 805 -12.23 0.55 44.61
CA THR A 805 -11.30 0.13 43.57
C THR A 805 -10.62 1.33 42.91
N ILE A 806 -9.30 1.25 42.77
CA ILE A 806 -8.51 2.18 41.95
C ILE A 806 -7.85 1.39 40.83
N ILE A 807 -8.20 1.69 39.59
CA ILE A 807 -7.51 1.18 38.39
C ILE A 807 -6.29 2.08 38.16
N SER A 808 -5.09 1.54 38.35
CA SER A 808 -3.84 2.33 38.35
C SER A 808 -3.39 2.85 36.98
N ASN A 809 -3.80 2.20 35.89
CA ASN A 809 -3.55 2.66 34.52
C ASN A 809 -4.64 2.16 33.55
N LEU A 810 -5.38 3.09 32.96
CA LEU A 810 -6.46 2.81 32.00
C LEU A 810 -5.94 2.32 30.63
N ASN A 811 -4.70 2.65 30.25
CA ASN A 811 -4.09 2.13 29.01
C ASN A 811 -3.96 0.60 28.99
N ASN A 812 -4.00 -0.07 30.15
CA ASN A 812 -3.99 -1.53 30.24
C ASN A 812 -5.30 -2.17 29.72
N TYR A 813 -6.37 -1.39 29.58
CA TYR A 813 -7.71 -1.83 29.13
C TYR A 813 -8.05 -1.35 27.72
N LEU A 814 -7.11 -0.68 27.05
CA LEU A 814 -7.22 -0.22 25.67
C LEU A 814 -6.48 -1.23 24.76
N VAL A 815 -7.18 -1.79 23.77
CA VAL A 815 -6.63 -2.85 22.90
C VAL A 815 -6.79 -2.44 21.43
N PRO A 816 -5.70 -2.23 20.66
CA PRO A 816 -4.31 -2.20 21.10
C PRO A 816 -4.01 -1.03 22.05
N ALA A 817 -3.01 -1.18 22.91
CA ALA A 817 -2.61 -0.11 23.80
C ALA A 817 -1.94 1.03 23.01
N MET A 818 -2.39 2.26 23.25
CA MET A 818 -1.91 3.48 22.60
C MET A 818 -1.43 4.48 23.67
N SER A 819 -0.42 5.28 23.35
CA SER A 819 0.28 6.14 24.32
C SER A 819 0.16 7.64 24.02
N ASP A 820 -0.70 8.01 23.08
CA ASP A 820 -0.78 9.35 22.47
C ASP A 820 -2.15 10.03 22.69
N GLY A 821 -3.00 9.42 23.53
CA GLY A 821 -4.32 9.93 23.88
C GLY A 821 -4.53 10.16 25.36
N THR A 822 -5.74 10.61 25.67
CA THR A 822 -6.18 11.05 26.98
C THR A 822 -7.45 10.30 27.39
N PHE A 823 -7.57 9.96 28.68
CA PHE A 823 -8.84 9.46 29.21
C PHE A 823 -9.62 10.59 29.88
N SER A 824 -10.94 10.50 29.77
CA SER A 824 -11.92 11.43 30.36
C SER A 824 -13.12 10.65 30.91
N GLY A 825 -13.79 11.20 31.90
CA GLY A 825 -14.90 10.54 32.60
C GLY A 825 -14.90 10.87 34.09
N GLN A 826 -16.03 10.64 34.77
CA GLN A 826 -16.11 10.85 36.22
C GLN A 826 -15.24 9.82 36.95
N GLY A 827 -14.41 10.27 37.89
CA GLY A 827 -13.43 9.42 38.58
C GLY A 827 -12.10 9.20 37.85
N VAL A 828 -11.92 9.70 36.62
CA VAL A 828 -10.62 9.66 35.93
C VAL A 828 -9.66 10.69 36.53
N VAL A 829 -8.42 10.29 36.80
CA VAL A 829 -7.34 11.14 37.32
C VAL A 829 -6.10 10.99 36.44
N ASN A 830 -5.49 12.10 36.04
CA ASN A 830 -4.21 12.11 35.31
C ASN A 830 -3.08 12.51 36.28
N ASN A 831 -2.04 11.69 36.36
CA ASN A 831 -0.80 12.03 37.05
C ASN A 831 0.41 11.83 36.12
N GLY A 832 0.88 12.92 35.52
CA GLY A 832 2.07 12.92 34.67
C GLY A 832 1.94 12.14 33.35
N GLY A 833 0.73 11.97 32.82
CA GLY A 833 0.45 11.19 31.60
C GLY A 833 -0.02 9.75 31.87
N VAL A 834 0.03 9.28 33.12
CA VAL A 834 -0.64 8.03 33.52
C VAL A 834 -2.06 8.38 33.96
N TYR A 835 -3.05 7.78 33.30
CA TYR A 835 -4.46 7.95 33.61
C TYR A 835 -4.98 6.79 34.46
N SER A 836 -5.43 7.08 35.66
CA SER A 836 -6.10 6.13 36.56
C SER A 836 -7.61 6.39 36.63
N PHE A 837 -8.37 5.41 37.14
CA PHE A 837 -9.76 5.59 37.54
C PHE A 837 -9.92 5.26 39.02
N ASP A 838 -10.51 6.17 39.79
CA ASP A 838 -10.76 6.04 41.22
C ASP A 838 -12.28 5.96 41.48
N ALA A 839 -12.75 4.80 41.91
CA ALA A 839 -14.15 4.54 42.21
C ALA A 839 -14.69 5.38 43.39
N THR A 840 -13.82 5.88 44.27
CA THR A 840 -14.21 6.77 45.39
C THR A 840 -14.53 8.19 44.90
N ILE A 841 -13.83 8.65 43.86
CA ILE A 841 -14.08 9.93 43.18
C ILE A 841 -15.26 9.80 42.20
N ALA A 842 -15.41 8.65 41.55
CA ALA A 842 -16.56 8.35 40.72
C ALA A 842 -17.87 8.32 41.53
N GLY A 843 -17.88 7.61 42.67
CA GLY A 843 -19.08 7.35 43.46
C GLY A 843 -19.93 6.21 42.89
N ILE A 844 -20.94 5.75 43.63
CA ILE A 844 -21.79 4.61 43.24
C ILE A 844 -22.68 4.98 42.05
N GLY A 845 -22.62 4.18 40.98
CA GLY A 845 -23.33 4.41 39.72
C GLY A 845 -22.59 3.84 38.51
N SER A 846 -23.19 3.96 37.32
CA SER A 846 -22.53 3.63 36.06
C SER A 846 -21.93 4.89 35.44
N HIS A 847 -20.64 4.83 35.10
CA HIS A 847 -19.87 5.98 34.60
C HIS A 847 -19.31 5.67 33.22
N THR A 848 -19.53 6.56 32.25
CA THR A 848 -18.90 6.47 30.94
C THR A 848 -17.47 7.00 31.03
N ILE A 849 -16.50 6.19 30.59
CA ILE A 849 -15.10 6.54 30.46
C ILE A 849 -14.77 6.56 28.97
N SER A 850 -14.15 7.63 28.49
CA SER A 850 -13.83 7.83 27.08
C SER A 850 -12.32 8.05 26.90
N TYR A 851 -11.71 7.27 26.00
CA TYR A 851 -10.38 7.54 25.46
C TYR A 851 -10.50 8.39 24.20
N SER A 852 -9.69 9.45 24.12
CA SER A 852 -9.52 10.27 22.91
C SER A 852 -8.05 10.47 22.57
N ASN A 853 -7.62 10.19 21.33
CA ASN A 853 -6.37 10.72 20.77
C ASN A 853 -6.66 11.64 19.58
N ASN A 854 -5.79 12.65 19.39
CA ASN A 854 -5.93 13.65 18.33
C ASN A 854 -4.92 13.44 17.19
N SER A 855 -3.85 12.67 17.44
CA SER A 855 -2.83 12.28 16.46
C SER A 855 -3.44 11.50 15.29
N GLY A 856 -2.92 11.75 14.08
CA GLY A 856 -3.41 11.09 12.86
C GLY A 856 -4.92 11.25 12.73
N CYS A 857 -5.64 10.14 12.51
CA CYS A 857 -7.08 10.17 12.26
C CYS A 857 -7.95 10.43 13.49
N GLY A 858 -7.39 10.30 14.68
CA GLY A 858 -8.10 10.42 15.94
C GLY A 858 -9.05 9.26 16.23
N THR A 859 -9.03 8.83 17.48
CA THR A 859 -9.89 7.78 18.04
C THR A 859 -10.77 8.44 19.09
N LEU A 860 -12.06 8.13 19.09
CA LEU A 860 -12.92 8.28 20.27
C LEU A 860 -13.57 6.93 20.54
N VAL A 861 -13.24 6.32 21.68
CA VAL A 861 -13.87 5.07 22.15
C VAL A 861 -14.27 5.22 23.60
N SER A 862 -15.44 4.69 23.96
CA SER A 862 -16.01 4.83 25.29
C SER A 862 -16.59 3.51 25.78
N ASP A 863 -16.49 3.29 27.08
CA ASP A 863 -17.01 2.11 27.77
C ASP A 863 -17.59 2.51 29.14
N VAL A 864 -18.39 1.64 29.76
CA VAL A 864 -19.18 1.96 30.96
C VAL A 864 -18.77 1.09 32.15
N ILE A 865 -18.14 1.72 33.14
CA ILE A 865 -17.74 1.08 34.39
C ILE A 865 -18.81 1.30 35.47
N THR A 866 -19.33 0.23 36.06
CA THR A 866 -20.35 0.33 37.12
C THR A 866 -19.74 0.15 38.51
N VAL A 867 -19.73 1.24 39.29
CA VAL A 867 -19.25 1.25 40.67
C VAL A 867 -20.36 0.83 41.62
N VAL A 868 -20.13 -0.25 42.37
CA VAL A 868 -21.07 -0.78 43.39
C VAL A 868 -20.50 -0.68 44.81
N ASN A 869 -21.38 -0.70 45.82
CA ASN A 869 -20.97 -0.58 47.22
C ASN A 869 -20.07 -1.74 47.68
N ALA A 870 -18.90 -1.44 48.24
CA ALA A 870 -17.87 -2.41 48.64
C ALA A 870 -18.15 -3.16 49.96
N THR A 871 -19.41 -3.47 50.27
CA THR A 871 -19.76 -4.27 51.47
C THR A 871 -19.46 -5.74 51.22
N GLY A 872 -18.25 -6.15 51.64
CA GLY A 872 -17.65 -7.46 51.33
C GLY A 872 -18.58 -8.66 51.57
N VAL A 873 -18.93 -9.34 50.48
CA VAL A 873 -19.73 -10.58 50.53
C VAL A 873 -18.80 -11.76 50.82
N ILE A 874 -19.18 -12.63 51.75
CA ILE A 874 -18.37 -13.82 52.08
C ILE A 874 -18.87 -15.00 51.21
N PRO A 875 -17.99 -15.72 50.49
CA PRO A 875 -18.34 -16.96 49.79
C PRO A 875 -18.90 -18.01 50.75
N GLU A 876 -20.10 -18.54 50.45
CA GLU A 876 -20.73 -19.62 51.21
C GLU A 876 -20.50 -20.98 50.55
N PHE A 877 -19.97 -21.95 51.30
CA PHE A 877 -19.73 -23.33 50.83
C PHE A 877 -20.29 -24.35 51.80
N ASP A 878 -20.73 -25.48 51.26
CA ASP A 878 -21.04 -26.67 52.07
C ASP A 878 -19.74 -27.30 52.58
N GLY A 879 -19.63 -27.47 53.89
CA GLY A 879 -18.44 -28.01 54.53
C GLY A 879 -18.28 -29.51 54.32
N TYR A 880 -17.08 -29.94 53.95
CA TYR A 880 -16.72 -31.35 53.88
C TYR A 880 -16.54 -31.92 55.30
N GLY A 881 -17.07 -33.11 55.54
CA GLY A 881 -16.95 -33.80 56.83
C GLY A 881 -15.54 -34.38 57.07
N ILE A 882 -15.36 -35.02 58.23
CA ILE A 882 -14.20 -35.87 58.50
C ILE A 882 -14.26 -37.09 57.56
N ILE A 883 -13.15 -37.39 56.88
CA ILE A 883 -12.99 -38.59 56.06
C ILE A 883 -11.88 -39.49 56.60
N CYS A 884 -11.90 -40.79 56.29
CA CYS A 884 -10.79 -41.67 56.62
C CYS A 884 -9.67 -41.58 55.56
N SER A 885 -8.41 -41.68 55.98
CA SER A 885 -7.24 -41.55 55.10
C SER A 885 -7.28 -42.50 53.90
N GLY A 886 -7.29 -41.93 52.69
CA GLY A 886 -7.39 -42.65 51.41
C GLY A 886 -8.81 -42.91 50.91
N GLU A 887 -9.87 -42.32 51.48
CA GLU A 887 -11.22 -42.34 50.91
C GLU A 887 -11.37 -41.36 49.73
N THR A 888 -12.24 -41.66 48.77
CA THR A 888 -12.44 -40.81 47.58
C THR A 888 -13.22 -39.54 47.92
N LEU A 889 -12.57 -38.39 47.70
CA LEU A 889 -13.07 -37.05 48.02
C LEU A 889 -13.47 -36.32 46.71
N PRO A 890 -14.69 -35.76 46.58
CA PRO A 890 -15.09 -35.05 45.36
C PRO A 890 -14.42 -33.67 45.25
N PRO A 891 -14.15 -33.17 44.03
CA PRO A 891 -13.44 -31.91 43.80
C PRO A 891 -14.17 -30.70 44.42
N LEU A 892 -13.40 -29.70 44.82
CA LEU A 892 -13.94 -28.48 45.46
C LEU A 892 -14.72 -27.61 44.43
N PRO A 893 -15.87 -27.03 44.80
CA PRO A 893 -16.63 -26.18 43.87
C PRO A 893 -15.88 -24.88 43.54
N THR A 894 -15.86 -24.50 42.26
CA THR A 894 -15.31 -23.20 41.77
C THR A 894 -16.32 -22.05 41.82
N THR A 895 -17.54 -22.31 42.30
CA THR A 895 -18.60 -21.34 42.55
C THR A 895 -19.22 -21.61 43.91
N SER A 896 -19.42 -20.57 44.71
CA SER A 896 -20.07 -20.65 46.02
C SER A 896 -21.59 -20.78 45.92
N ASN A 897 -22.24 -21.23 47.00
CA ASN A 897 -23.69 -21.34 47.12
C ASN A 897 -24.42 -19.99 46.92
N ASN A 898 -23.74 -18.88 47.23
CA ASN A 898 -24.22 -17.51 47.01
C ASN A 898 -23.70 -16.86 45.72
N GLY A 899 -23.17 -17.65 44.77
CA GLY A 899 -22.93 -17.26 43.38
C GLY A 899 -21.57 -16.61 43.07
N ILE A 900 -20.65 -16.57 44.01
CA ILE A 900 -19.29 -16.00 43.84
C ILE A 900 -18.40 -17.07 43.19
N THR A 901 -17.78 -16.76 42.06
CA THR A 901 -16.83 -17.67 41.38
C THR A 901 -15.40 -17.43 41.84
N GLY A 902 -14.53 -18.43 41.73
CA GLY A 902 -13.16 -18.32 42.21
C GLY A 902 -12.37 -19.62 42.12
N LEU A 903 -11.16 -19.62 42.67
CA LEU A 903 -10.21 -20.73 42.63
C LEU A 903 -9.71 -21.09 44.03
N TRP A 904 -9.35 -22.35 44.23
CA TRP A 904 -8.71 -22.86 45.45
C TRP A 904 -7.18 -22.88 45.29
N ASP A 905 -6.46 -22.69 46.40
CA ASP A 905 -5.01 -22.49 46.45
C ASP A 905 -4.14 -23.76 46.37
N LEU A 906 -4.70 -24.93 46.65
CA LEU A 906 -3.97 -26.20 46.79
C LEU A 906 -4.67 -27.37 46.08
N GLU A 907 -3.89 -28.35 45.63
CA GLU A 907 -4.42 -29.62 45.13
C GLU A 907 -5.06 -30.45 46.26
N LEU A 908 -6.16 -31.14 45.94
CA LEU A 908 -7.01 -31.81 46.92
C LEU A 908 -6.39 -33.10 47.47
N SER A 909 -6.05 -33.11 48.77
CA SER A 909 -5.56 -34.29 49.48
C SER A 909 -6.64 -35.01 50.28
N ASN A 910 -6.64 -36.33 50.21
CA ASN A 910 -7.47 -37.24 51.00
C ASN A 910 -6.65 -38.09 52.00
N THR A 911 -5.38 -37.74 52.24
CA THR A 911 -4.47 -38.50 53.14
C THR A 911 -4.01 -37.73 54.37
N ILE A 912 -4.10 -36.40 54.36
CA ILE A 912 -3.73 -35.49 55.45
C ILE A 912 -4.79 -34.41 55.68
N THR A 913 -5.01 -34.02 56.93
CA THR A 913 -5.83 -32.85 57.29
C THR A 913 -5.19 -31.58 56.73
N GLN A 914 -5.95 -30.78 55.97
CA GLN A 914 -5.42 -29.60 55.28
C GLN A 914 -6.47 -28.50 55.17
N THR A 915 -6.01 -27.24 55.24
CA THR A 915 -6.80 -26.04 55.01
C THR A 915 -6.55 -25.54 53.59
N TYR A 916 -7.63 -25.21 52.89
CA TYR A 916 -7.67 -24.69 51.52
C TYR A 916 -8.28 -23.29 51.54
N THR A 917 -7.80 -22.39 50.69
CA THR A 917 -8.26 -21.01 50.55
C THR A 917 -8.93 -20.81 49.21
N PHE A 918 -10.23 -20.49 49.21
CA PHE A 918 -10.95 -20.01 48.04
C PHE A 918 -10.73 -18.52 47.87
N THR A 919 -10.17 -18.14 46.73
CA THR A 919 -9.99 -16.76 46.30
C THR A 919 -11.04 -16.42 45.25
N PRO A 920 -11.99 -15.49 45.54
CA PRO A 920 -12.94 -14.99 44.56
C PRO A 920 -12.28 -14.43 43.30
N THR A 921 -12.97 -14.52 42.17
CA THR A 921 -12.58 -13.85 40.93
C THR A 921 -12.69 -12.33 41.08
N ASP A 922 -11.77 -11.58 40.46
CA ASP A 922 -11.75 -10.12 40.51
C ASP A 922 -13.08 -9.49 40.09
N GLY A 923 -13.38 -8.33 40.69
CA GLY A 923 -14.61 -7.55 40.43
C GLY A 923 -15.84 -7.96 41.25
N GLN A 924 -15.85 -9.12 41.91
CA GLN A 924 -17.05 -9.65 42.60
C GLN A 924 -17.28 -9.08 44.03
N CYS A 925 -16.44 -8.14 44.49
CA CYS A 925 -16.52 -7.48 45.80
C CYS A 925 -16.69 -8.45 47.00
N ALA A 926 -16.03 -9.61 46.90
CA ALA A 926 -16.09 -10.68 47.88
C ALA A 926 -14.72 -10.90 48.57
N THR A 927 -14.74 -11.39 49.81
CA THR A 927 -13.51 -11.69 50.57
C THR A 927 -13.08 -13.15 50.39
N PRO A 928 -11.77 -13.48 50.44
CA PRO A 928 -11.32 -14.87 50.48
C PRO A 928 -11.97 -15.68 51.62
N TYR A 929 -12.21 -16.97 51.36
CA TYR A 929 -12.80 -17.92 52.30
C TYR A 929 -11.85 -19.10 52.53
N THR A 930 -11.85 -19.68 53.74
CA THR A 930 -10.97 -20.82 54.08
C THR A 930 -11.78 -22.00 54.60
N MET A 931 -11.49 -23.19 54.07
CA MET A 931 -12.12 -24.46 54.47
C MET A 931 -11.06 -25.45 54.92
N THR A 932 -11.30 -26.18 56.01
CA THR A 932 -10.40 -27.24 56.47
C THR A 932 -11.07 -28.59 56.31
N ILE A 933 -10.43 -29.51 55.58
CA ILE A 933 -10.87 -30.89 55.44
C ILE A 933 -10.03 -31.75 56.39
N ILE A 934 -10.71 -32.53 57.23
CA ILE A 934 -10.08 -33.34 58.28
C ILE A 934 -10.00 -34.78 57.80
N VAL A 935 -8.81 -35.38 57.91
CA VAL A 935 -8.52 -36.74 57.47
C VAL A 935 -8.02 -37.57 58.65
N ASP A 936 -8.82 -38.53 59.08
CA ASP A 936 -8.47 -39.43 60.19
C ASP A 936 -7.59 -40.60 59.70
N PRO A 937 -6.43 -40.86 60.33
CA PRO A 937 -5.53 -41.94 59.94
C PRO A 937 -6.12 -43.31 60.30
N LYS A 938 -5.87 -44.32 59.45
CA LYS A 938 -6.46 -45.65 59.64
C LYS A 938 -5.82 -46.42 60.80
N VAL A 939 -6.66 -46.97 61.68
CA VAL A 939 -6.25 -47.74 62.88
C VAL A 939 -6.41 -49.26 62.68
N VAL A 940 -5.59 -50.05 63.36
CA VAL A 940 -5.62 -51.53 63.28
C VAL A 940 -6.35 -52.11 64.50
N PRO A 941 -7.36 -52.98 64.34
CA PRO A 941 -7.96 -53.74 65.42
C PRO A 941 -6.96 -54.72 66.06
N THR A 942 -6.97 -54.80 67.38
CA THR A 942 -6.07 -55.65 68.16
C THR A 942 -6.84 -56.70 68.95
N PHE A 943 -6.32 -57.92 69.03
CA PHE A 943 -6.97 -59.03 69.73
C PHE A 943 -5.97 -59.76 70.63
N THR A 944 -6.46 -60.33 71.72
CA THR A 944 -5.67 -61.21 72.59
C THR A 944 -5.41 -62.54 71.86
N PRO A 945 -4.16 -63.01 71.75
CA PRO A 945 -3.86 -64.30 71.12
C PRO A 945 -4.61 -65.47 71.78
N ILE A 946 -5.06 -66.41 70.95
CA ILE A 946 -5.76 -67.63 71.38
C ILE A 946 -4.73 -68.77 71.40
N VAL A 947 -4.71 -69.54 72.50
CA VAL A 947 -3.81 -70.69 72.65
C VAL A 947 -4.20 -71.84 71.71
N PRO A 948 -3.25 -72.71 71.30
CA PRO A 948 -3.56 -73.86 70.47
C PRO A 948 -4.62 -74.78 71.10
N ILE A 949 -5.42 -75.42 70.25
CA ILE A 949 -6.39 -76.45 70.63
C ILE A 949 -5.99 -77.80 70.03
N CYS A 950 -6.40 -78.91 70.64
CA CYS A 950 -6.27 -80.23 70.01
C CYS A 950 -7.31 -80.39 68.87
N PHE A 951 -7.06 -81.33 67.95
CA PHE A 951 -7.99 -81.75 66.91
C PHE A 951 -9.38 -82.08 67.47
N GLU A 952 -10.44 -81.56 66.82
CA GLU A 952 -11.84 -81.59 67.29
C GLU A 952 -12.09 -80.95 68.68
N GLY A 953 -11.11 -80.20 69.20
CA GLY A 953 -11.22 -79.40 70.42
C GLY A 953 -12.32 -78.35 70.35
N VAL A 954 -12.81 -77.91 71.51
CA VAL A 954 -13.87 -76.89 71.57
C VAL A 954 -13.28 -75.51 71.37
N LEU A 955 -13.74 -74.84 70.30
CA LEU A 955 -13.37 -73.46 69.97
C LEU A 955 -14.55 -72.53 70.28
N ASN A 956 -14.31 -71.49 71.09
CA ASN A 956 -15.31 -70.48 71.42
C ASN A 956 -15.41 -69.40 70.30
N PRO A 957 -16.53 -68.67 70.20
CA PRO A 957 -16.68 -67.56 69.26
C PRO A 957 -15.61 -66.49 69.44
N LEU A 958 -15.17 -65.90 68.32
CA LEU A 958 -14.19 -64.82 68.32
C LEU A 958 -14.84 -63.48 68.70
N PRO A 959 -14.14 -62.59 69.44
CA PRO A 959 -14.71 -61.31 69.85
C PRO A 959 -15.10 -60.43 68.64
N THR A 960 -16.35 -59.98 68.58
CA THR A 960 -16.84 -59.01 67.57
C THR A 960 -16.46 -57.56 67.90
N THR A 961 -15.74 -57.35 69.01
CA THR A 961 -15.12 -56.07 69.38
C THR A 961 -13.65 -56.34 69.74
N SER A 962 -12.76 -55.53 69.20
CA SER A 962 -11.32 -55.57 69.46
C SER A 962 -10.93 -54.94 70.79
N ASN A 963 -9.73 -55.25 71.29
CA ASN A 963 -9.18 -54.73 72.54
C ASN A 963 -9.04 -53.19 72.55
N ASN A 964 -8.97 -52.56 71.36
CA ASN A 964 -8.98 -51.11 71.16
C ASN A 964 -10.35 -50.56 70.69
N GLY A 965 -11.45 -51.28 70.97
CA GLY A 965 -12.82 -50.76 70.89
C GLY A 965 -13.46 -50.72 69.49
N ILE A 966 -12.74 -51.11 68.44
CA ILE A 966 -13.29 -51.21 67.08
C ILE A 966 -14.19 -52.45 67.00
N THR A 967 -15.46 -52.27 66.60
CA THR A 967 -16.41 -53.36 66.35
C THR A 967 -16.29 -53.89 64.91
N GLY A 968 -16.73 -55.12 64.67
CA GLY A 968 -16.65 -55.76 63.36
C GLY A 968 -17.06 -57.22 63.35
N THR A 969 -16.90 -57.87 62.19
CA THR A 969 -17.26 -59.27 61.97
C THR A 969 -16.07 -60.09 61.50
N TRP A 970 -16.08 -61.40 61.80
CA TRP A 970 -15.06 -62.33 61.31
C TRP A 970 -15.51 -62.94 59.98
N LEU A 971 -14.68 -62.85 58.94
CA LEU A 971 -14.99 -63.25 57.57
C LEU A 971 -14.97 -64.76 57.34
N THR A 972 -14.46 -65.54 58.30
CA THR A 972 -14.28 -66.99 58.21
C THR A 972 -14.97 -67.69 59.36
N ALA A 973 -15.74 -68.75 59.07
CA ALA A 973 -16.39 -69.58 60.08
C ALA A 973 -15.36 -70.34 60.93
N LEU A 974 -15.75 -70.68 62.17
CA LEU A 974 -14.91 -71.43 63.11
C LEU A 974 -14.55 -72.82 62.56
N ASN A 975 -13.28 -73.18 62.72
CA ASN A 975 -12.68 -74.45 62.33
C ASN A 975 -11.80 -74.96 63.48
N ASN A 976 -12.05 -76.20 63.92
CA ASN A 976 -11.34 -76.89 64.99
C ASN A 976 -10.67 -78.20 64.54
N THR A 977 -10.58 -78.45 63.23
CA THR A 977 -9.89 -79.62 62.65
C THR A 977 -8.62 -79.25 61.87
N ALA A 978 -8.40 -77.97 61.56
CA ALA A 978 -7.14 -77.49 60.97
C ALA A 978 -6.76 -76.08 61.45
N THR A 979 -5.46 -75.84 61.63
CA THR A 979 -4.88 -74.52 61.92
C THR A 979 -5.38 -73.49 60.90
N THR A 980 -6.10 -72.48 61.38
CA THR A 980 -6.84 -71.54 60.53
C THR A 980 -6.52 -70.10 60.91
N THR A 981 -6.27 -69.26 59.91
CA THR A 981 -6.15 -67.80 60.07
C THR A 981 -7.50 -67.15 59.80
N TYR A 982 -7.97 -66.37 60.76
CA TYR A 982 -9.23 -65.66 60.73
C TYR A 982 -8.98 -64.19 60.43
N THR A 983 -9.88 -63.57 59.66
CA THR A 983 -9.81 -62.14 59.30
C THR A 983 -11.00 -61.39 59.88
N PHE A 984 -10.74 -60.36 60.68
CA PHE A 984 -11.71 -59.43 61.20
C PHE A 984 -11.87 -58.24 60.26
N ALA A 985 -13.10 -57.95 59.87
CA ALA A 985 -13.48 -56.77 59.10
C ALA A 985 -14.21 -55.76 60.01
N PRO A 986 -13.65 -54.56 60.24
CA PRO A 986 -14.31 -53.50 61.01
C PRO A 986 -15.68 -53.11 60.45
N SER A 987 -16.56 -52.64 61.33
CA SER A 987 -17.77 -51.93 60.95
C SER A 987 -17.45 -50.59 60.28
N ILE A 988 -18.33 -50.11 59.41
CA ILE A 988 -18.23 -48.80 58.76
C ILE A 988 -18.24 -47.69 59.83
N GLY A 989 -17.41 -46.66 59.65
CA GLY A 989 -17.33 -45.48 60.53
C GLY A 989 -16.21 -45.49 61.58
N PHE A 990 -15.42 -46.56 61.69
CA PHE A 990 -14.32 -46.66 62.66
C PHE A 990 -12.92 -46.28 62.10
N CYS A 991 -12.84 -45.82 60.84
CA CYS A 991 -11.58 -45.58 60.12
C CYS A 991 -10.52 -46.67 60.35
N ALA A 992 -10.90 -47.94 60.20
CA ALA A 992 -10.06 -49.08 60.59
C ALA A 992 -9.73 -50.02 59.41
N THR A 993 -8.59 -50.69 59.47
CA THR A 993 -8.22 -51.77 58.53
C THR A 993 -8.64 -53.14 59.06
N ASN A 994 -8.69 -54.15 58.18
CA ASN A 994 -8.84 -55.53 58.63
C ASN A 994 -7.65 -55.96 59.51
N ALA A 995 -7.91 -56.87 60.44
CA ALA A 995 -6.90 -57.52 61.28
C ALA A 995 -7.02 -59.05 61.18
N THR A 996 -6.00 -59.79 61.58
CA THR A 996 -6.00 -61.26 61.55
C THR A 996 -5.52 -61.87 62.87
N ILE A 997 -5.99 -63.09 63.15
CA ILE A 997 -5.43 -63.98 64.17
C ILE A 997 -5.31 -65.39 63.59
N THR A 998 -4.31 -66.15 64.00
CA THR A 998 -4.20 -67.58 63.67
C THR A 998 -4.50 -68.41 64.92
N ILE A 999 -5.29 -69.46 64.75
CA ILE A 999 -5.59 -70.43 65.82
C ILE A 999 -5.03 -71.77 65.36
N GLU A 1000 -4.12 -72.32 66.16
CA GLU A 1000 -3.44 -73.57 65.87
C GLU A 1000 -4.25 -74.77 66.36
N VAL A 1001 -4.35 -75.79 65.51
CA VAL A 1001 -4.98 -77.08 65.81
C VAL A 1001 -3.89 -78.16 65.83
N LEU A 1002 -3.52 -78.58 67.03
CA LEU A 1002 -2.55 -79.65 67.28
C LEU A 1002 -3.15 -81.01 66.90
N LEU A 1003 -2.32 -81.88 66.33
CA LEU A 1003 -2.74 -83.22 65.93
C LEU A 1003 -3.04 -84.11 67.15
N GLU A 1004 -3.92 -85.10 66.98
CA GLU A 1004 -4.36 -86.04 68.03
C GLU A 1004 -3.20 -86.74 68.78
N ASN A 1005 -2.05 -86.88 68.13
CA ASN A 1005 -0.85 -87.54 68.65
C ASN A 1005 0.11 -86.60 69.41
N ASP A 1006 -0.21 -85.32 69.58
CA ASP A 1006 0.68 -84.34 70.22
C ASP A 1006 0.83 -84.61 71.74
N PRO A 1007 2.05 -84.54 72.32
CA PRO A 1007 2.26 -84.72 73.77
C PRO A 1007 1.48 -83.72 74.66
N ALA A 1008 1.12 -82.53 74.15
CA ALA A 1008 0.24 -81.61 74.87
C ALA A 1008 -1.23 -82.08 74.90
N CYS A 1009 -1.63 -82.91 73.93
CA CYS A 1009 -2.96 -83.51 73.83
C CYS A 1009 -3.06 -84.89 74.51
N ASN A 1010 -1.93 -85.58 74.76
CA ASN A 1010 -1.88 -86.90 75.38
C ASN A 1010 -0.98 -86.94 76.63
N ASN A 1011 -1.56 -86.66 77.79
CA ASN A 1011 -0.90 -86.83 79.09
C ASN A 1011 -1.74 -87.66 80.06
N SER A 1012 -1.51 -88.98 80.06
CA SER A 1012 -2.05 -89.91 81.05
C SER A 1012 -1.17 -89.91 82.31
N CYS A 1013 -1.54 -89.14 83.34
CA CYS A 1013 -0.84 -89.08 84.63
C CYS A 1013 -0.73 -90.50 85.25
N VAL A 1014 0.50 -91.02 85.42
CA VAL A 1014 0.77 -92.39 85.92
C VAL A 1014 0.80 -92.49 87.46
N GLY A 1015 0.67 -93.70 87.99
CA GLY A 1015 0.61 -93.97 89.44
C GLY A 1015 1.95 -93.86 90.18
N ASP A 1016 1.90 -94.12 91.49
CA ASP A 1016 2.99 -93.94 92.46
C ASP A 1016 4.28 -94.70 92.13
N LEU A 1017 5.43 -94.12 92.51
CA LEU A 1017 6.74 -94.56 92.01
C LEU A 1017 7.78 -94.69 93.13
N THR A 1018 8.61 -95.74 93.06
CA THR A 1018 9.80 -95.90 93.88
C THR A 1018 11.04 -95.95 93.00
N LEU A 1019 12.05 -95.13 93.32
CA LEU A 1019 13.30 -94.99 92.57
C LEU A 1019 14.44 -95.74 93.28
N SER A 1020 14.81 -96.89 92.70
CA SER A 1020 15.87 -97.78 93.20
C SER A 1020 17.23 -97.56 92.53
N ASP A 1021 17.22 -97.24 91.24
CA ASP A 1021 18.41 -97.20 90.40
C ASP A 1021 19.03 -95.79 90.37
N PRO A 1022 20.35 -95.65 90.17
CA PRO A 1022 21.00 -94.34 90.18
C PRO A 1022 20.92 -93.65 88.82
N GLU A 1023 20.77 -92.32 88.84
CA GLU A 1023 20.66 -91.51 87.62
C GLU A 1023 22.04 -91.09 87.09
N PHE A 1024 22.29 -91.35 85.79
CA PHE A 1024 23.59 -91.17 85.14
C PHE A 1024 23.56 -90.29 83.87
N ALA A 1025 22.39 -89.78 83.46
CA ALA A 1025 22.21 -89.07 82.20
C ALA A 1025 21.32 -87.81 82.32
N THR A 1026 21.19 -87.10 81.21
CA THR A 1026 20.58 -85.75 81.06
C THR A 1026 19.14 -85.64 81.56
N PRO A 1027 18.67 -84.43 81.92
CA PRO A 1027 17.70 -84.24 83.00
C PRO A 1027 16.42 -85.06 82.94
N VAL A 1028 16.18 -85.83 84.00
CA VAL A 1028 15.03 -86.73 84.14
C VAL A 1028 13.87 -86.01 84.83
N THR A 1029 12.64 -86.23 84.37
CA THR A 1029 11.42 -85.69 85.01
C THR A 1029 10.40 -86.80 85.23
N HIS A 1030 10.00 -87.01 86.48
CA HIS A 1030 8.89 -87.90 86.85
C HIS A 1030 7.65 -87.08 87.23
N GLN A 1031 6.48 -87.42 86.69
CA GLN A 1031 5.20 -86.88 87.14
C GLN A 1031 4.23 -88.03 87.45
N VAL A 1032 3.75 -88.09 88.69
CA VAL A 1032 2.89 -89.18 89.19
C VAL A 1032 1.69 -88.66 89.98
N GLN A 1033 0.68 -89.51 90.17
CA GLN A 1033 -0.59 -89.13 90.81
C GLN A 1033 -0.46 -88.75 92.29
N ASP A 1034 0.20 -89.54 93.15
CA ASP A 1034 0.20 -89.29 94.60
C ASP A 1034 1.62 -89.18 95.22
N TRP A 1035 2.53 -90.16 95.11
CA TRP A 1035 3.85 -90.08 95.77
C TRP A 1035 5.05 -90.67 95.03
N ILE A 1036 6.25 -90.16 95.38
CA ILE A 1036 7.56 -90.68 94.96
C ILE A 1036 8.43 -90.98 96.19
N LEU A 1037 9.07 -92.15 96.20
CA LEU A 1037 10.03 -92.58 97.22
C LEU A 1037 11.39 -92.93 96.59
N THR A 1038 12.51 -92.50 97.17
CA THR A 1038 13.82 -93.07 96.79
C THR A 1038 14.20 -94.24 97.69
N ASN A 1039 15.13 -95.07 97.23
CA ASN A 1039 15.75 -96.09 98.05
C ASN A 1039 17.07 -95.62 98.69
N ASP A 1040 17.52 -96.31 99.75
CA ASP A 1040 18.68 -95.97 100.60
C ASP A 1040 20.05 -95.97 99.86
N THR A 1041 20.07 -96.22 98.55
CA THR A 1041 21.24 -96.19 97.66
C THR A 1041 21.08 -95.27 96.45
N TYR A 1042 19.92 -94.62 96.30
CA TYR A 1042 19.61 -93.77 95.15
C TYR A 1042 20.63 -92.63 95.03
N THR A 1043 21.26 -92.50 93.87
CA THR A 1043 22.35 -91.55 93.65
C THR A 1043 22.15 -90.82 92.34
N VAL A 1044 22.16 -89.49 92.37
CA VAL A 1044 22.18 -88.66 91.16
C VAL A 1044 23.62 -88.28 90.86
N SER A 1045 24.05 -88.49 89.62
CA SER A 1045 25.42 -88.20 89.19
C SER A 1045 25.71 -86.70 89.11
N SER A 1046 26.96 -86.33 89.41
CA SER A 1046 27.41 -84.94 89.50
C SER A 1046 27.11 -84.16 88.22
N GLY A 1047 26.35 -83.06 88.33
CA GLY A 1047 25.97 -82.22 87.19
C GLY A 1047 24.80 -82.75 86.35
N GLN A 1048 24.03 -83.73 86.84
CA GLN A 1048 22.77 -84.16 86.23
C GLN A 1048 21.58 -83.67 87.08
N ASP A 1049 20.61 -83.02 86.46
CA ASP A 1049 19.44 -82.48 87.14
C ASP A 1049 18.28 -83.48 87.14
N VAL A 1050 17.39 -83.42 88.13
CA VAL A 1050 16.20 -84.27 88.19
C VAL A 1050 15.02 -83.57 88.85
N ASN A 1051 13.87 -83.63 88.18
CA ASN A 1051 12.60 -83.10 88.62
C ASN A 1051 11.67 -84.25 89.05
N MET A 1052 11.01 -84.07 90.19
CA MET A 1052 10.03 -85.03 90.72
C MET A 1052 8.75 -84.27 91.05
N THR A 1053 7.64 -84.66 90.43
CA THR A 1053 6.30 -84.10 90.69
C THR A 1053 5.36 -85.21 91.13
N ALA A 1054 4.67 -85.01 92.25
CA ALA A 1054 3.68 -85.95 92.78
C ALA A 1054 2.50 -85.19 93.41
N GLY A 1055 1.30 -85.80 93.54
CA GLY A 1055 0.14 -85.10 94.09
C GLY A 1055 0.18 -84.83 95.60
N ASN A 1056 0.97 -85.59 96.37
CA ASN A 1056 0.94 -85.64 97.83
C ASN A 1056 2.31 -85.49 98.50
N PHE A 1057 3.27 -86.40 98.28
CA PHE A 1057 4.60 -86.32 98.90
C PHE A 1057 5.74 -86.92 98.07
N ILE A 1058 6.96 -86.40 98.30
CA ILE A 1058 8.20 -86.92 97.73
C ILE A 1058 9.18 -87.11 98.90
N HIS A 1059 9.64 -88.34 99.12
CA HIS A 1059 10.43 -88.70 100.30
C HIS A 1059 11.79 -89.26 99.88
N LEU A 1060 12.84 -88.44 100.05
CA LEU A 1060 14.23 -88.87 99.92
C LEU A 1060 14.67 -89.61 101.19
N LYS A 1061 15.01 -90.90 101.08
CA LYS A 1061 15.50 -91.68 102.22
C LYS A 1061 16.95 -91.33 102.60
N PRO A 1062 17.38 -91.58 103.85
CA PRO A 1062 18.78 -91.46 104.26
C PRO A 1062 19.74 -92.21 103.31
N ASN A 1063 20.93 -91.64 103.10
CA ASN A 1063 21.92 -92.08 102.11
C ASN A 1063 21.49 -91.95 100.62
N SER A 1064 20.36 -91.30 100.32
CA SER A 1064 20.12 -90.77 98.96
C SER A 1064 21.15 -89.67 98.65
N HIS A 1065 21.96 -89.85 97.62
CA HIS A 1065 23.10 -88.99 97.32
C HIS A 1065 22.92 -88.21 96.01
N ILE A 1066 22.41 -86.98 96.09
CA ILE A 1066 22.48 -86.01 94.99
C ILE A 1066 23.87 -85.37 95.02
N LYS A 1067 24.69 -85.63 93.99
CA LYS A 1067 26.10 -85.20 93.97
C LYS A 1067 26.23 -83.72 93.57
N SER A 1068 27.34 -83.10 93.98
CA SER A 1068 27.61 -81.68 93.73
C SER A 1068 27.49 -81.31 92.24
N GLY A 1069 26.95 -80.13 91.96
CA GLY A 1069 26.71 -79.63 90.59
C GLY A 1069 25.31 -79.93 90.03
N SER A 1070 24.54 -80.82 90.65
CA SER A 1070 23.16 -81.15 90.26
C SER A 1070 22.11 -80.24 90.88
N VAL A 1071 21.06 -79.93 90.13
CA VAL A 1071 19.80 -79.33 90.61
C VAL A 1071 18.75 -80.43 90.83
N PHE A 1072 18.15 -80.44 92.02
CA PHE A 1072 17.04 -81.33 92.36
C PHE A 1072 15.80 -80.50 92.69
N LEU A 1073 14.68 -80.80 92.03
CA LEU A 1073 13.40 -80.12 92.24
C LEU A 1073 12.29 -81.13 92.53
N ALA A 1074 11.98 -81.32 93.81
CA ALA A 1074 10.76 -81.98 94.25
C ALA A 1074 9.62 -80.96 94.38
N LYS A 1075 8.47 -81.25 93.76
CA LYS A 1075 7.27 -80.39 93.80
C LYS A 1075 6.01 -81.21 94.01
N ILE A 1076 5.09 -80.70 94.83
CA ILE A 1076 3.78 -81.31 95.06
C ILE A 1076 2.71 -80.59 94.22
N GLN A 1077 2.04 -81.28 93.27
CA GLN A 1077 1.10 -80.70 92.31
C GLN A 1077 0.19 -81.76 91.62
N SER A 1078 -1.07 -81.40 91.30
CA SER A 1078 -2.14 -82.27 90.73
C SER A 1078 -2.49 -81.99 89.22
N CYS A 1079 -3.40 -82.77 88.61
CA CYS A 1079 -3.59 -82.97 87.13
C CYS A 1079 -5.12 -82.97 86.70
N VAL A 1080 -5.63 -82.08 85.79
CA VAL A 1080 -7.11 -81.89 85.41
C VAL A 1080 -7.43 -81.04 84.10
N THR A 1081 -8.69 -81.01 83.54
CA THR A 1081 -9.16 -80.45 82.19
C THR A 1081 -10.60 -79.74 82.09
N ALA A 1082 -11.10 -79.18 80.93
CA ALA A 1082 -12.17 -78.07 80.79
C ALA A 1082 -13.21 -77.97 79.54
N LYS A 1083 -14.11 -76.90 79.38
CA LYS A 1083 -15.10 -76.49 78.24
C LYS A 1083 -16.10 -75.25 78.57
N ILE A 1084 -16.96 -74.42 77.83
CA ILE A 1084 -17.51 -73.95 76.45
C ILE A 1084 -17.82 -72.35 76.38
N ALA A 1085 -18.82 -71.54 75.81
CA ALA A 1085 -20.20 -71.50 75.12
C ALA A 1085 -20.60 -70.15 74.28
N VAL A 1086 -21.88 -69.81 73.86
CA VAL A 1086 -22.33 -68.82 72.74
C VAL A 1086 -23.77 -68.07 72.77
N GLN A 1087 -24.08 -66.92 72.04
CA GLN A 1087 -25.31 -66.48 71.17
C GLN A 1087 -25.85 -64.95 71.04
N GLU A 1088 -26.89 -64.59 70.17
CA GLU A 1088 -27.24 -63.25 69.47
C GLU A 1088 -28.77 -62.77 69.29
N ALA A 1089 -29.15 -61.56 68.70
CA ALA A 1089 -30.56 -61.06 68.30
C ALA A 1089 -30.75 -59.73 67.40
N GLU A 1090 -32.00 -59.29 66.97
CA GLU A 1090 -32.38 -58.32 65.83
C GLU A 1090 -33.52 -57.17 66.03
N TYR A 1091 -34.24 -56.60 64.99
CA TYR A 1091 -34.92 -55.22 64.91
C TYR A 1091 -36.41 -55.06 64.30
N ILE A 1092 -37.26 -54.00 64.62
CA ILE A 1092 -38.74 -53.82 64.24
C ILE A 1092 -39.29 -52.32 63.98
N GLN A 1093 -40.57 -52.09 63.55
CA GLN A 1093 -41.24 -50.83 63.02
C GLN A 1093 -42.40 -50.11 63.87
N ASN A 1094 -43.20 -49.18 63.27
CA ASN A 1094 -43.88 -47.95 63.85
C ASN A 1094 -45.41 -48.03 64.28
N ASN A 1095 -46.00 -47.06 65.04
CA ASN A 1095 -47.41 -47.09 65.59
C ASN A 1095 -48.11 -45.73 66.00
N GLY A 1096 -49.18 -45.27 65.30
CA GLY A 1096 -50.36 -44.63 65.95
C GLY A 1096 -50.28 -43.29 66.75
N VAL A 1097 -49.67 -42.22 66.22
CA VAL A 1097 -49.69 -40.85 66.81
C VAL A 1097 -50.04 -39.79 65.74
N VAL A 1098 -50.77 -38.72 66.11
CA VAL A 1098 -51.32 -37.69 65.19
C VAL A 1098 -50.80 -36.28 65.55
N VAL A 1099 -50.69 -35.39 64.55
CA VAL A 1099 -50.14 -34.02 64.68
C VAL A 1099 -50.98 -33.05 63.84
N TYR A 1100 -51.60 -32.03 64.45
CA TYR A 1100 -52.51 -31.09 63.78
C TYR A 1100 -52.63 -29.71 64.50
N PRO A 1101 -52.79 -28.58 63.79
CA PRO A 1101 -52.60 -28.40 62.35
C PRO A 1101 -51.12 -28.58 61.97
N ASN A 1102 -50.88 -29.17 60.81
CA ASN A 1102 -49.56 -29.52 60.30
C ASN A 1102 -49.62 -29.61 58.77
N PRO A 1103 -49.06 -28.66 58.01
CA PRO A 1103 -48.24 -27.52 58.46
C PRO A 1103 -48.98 -26.48 59.32
N THR A 1104 -48.21 -25.65 60.03
CA THR A 1104 -48.71 -24.50 60.81
C THR A 1104 -47.62 -23.45 61.02
N ASN A 1105 -48.02 -22.20 61.30
CA ASN A 1105 -47.10 -21.07 61.48
C ASN A 1105 -46.82 -20.74 62.95
N GLU A 1106 -47.65 -21.21 63.89
CA GLU A 1106 -47.54 -20.87 65.32
C GLU A 1106 -47.88 -22.03 66.27
N LEU A 1107 -49.13 -22.48 66.36
CA LEU A 1107 -49.53 -23.55 67.28
C LEU A 1107 -49.68 -24.89 66.55
N VAL A 1108 -49.11 -25.96 67.13
CA VAL A 1108 -49.33 -27.35 66.74
C VAL A 1108 -49.80 -28.18 67.94
N THR A 1109 -50.69 -29.14 67.72
CA THR A 1109 -51.17 -30.07 68.74
C THR A 1109 -50.78 -31.51 68.37
N ILE A 1110 -50.15 -32.22 69.29
CA ILE A 1110 -49.71 -33.62 69.16
C ILE A 1110 -50.63 -34.47 70.04
N SER A 1111 -51.24 -35.51 69.49
CA SER A 1111 -52.17 -36.38 70.21
C SER A 1111 -51.94 -37.86 69.94
N SER A 1112 -52.25 -38.70 70.94
CA SER A 1112 -52.28 -40.16 70.81
C SER A 1112 -53.60 -40.71 71.34
N GLU A 1113 -54.27 -41.49 70.49
CA GLU A 1113 -55.59 -42.05 70.77
C GLU A 1113 -55.52 -43.12 71.87
N ASN A 1114 -54.49 -43.97 71.82
CA ASN A 1114 -54.46 -45.23 72.56
C ASN A 1114 -53.77 -45.11 73.93
N ALA A 1115 -52.66 -44.37 74.03
CA ALA A 1115 -51.85 -44.24 75.25
C ALA A 1115 -51.52 -42.78 75.58
N MET A 1116 -51.14 -42.49 76.83
CA MET A 1116 -50.65 -41.16 77.19
C MET A 1116 -49.24 -40.94 76.62
N ILE A 1117 -48.97 -39.74 76.12
CA ILE A 1117 -47.63 -39.30 75.74
C ILE A 1117 -46.81 -39.15 77.02
N ARG A 1118 -45.65 -39.82 77.09
CA ARG A 1118 -44.69 -39.68 78.20
C ARG A 1118 -43.64 -38.66 77.85
N SER A 1119 -42.95 -38.85 76.73
CA SER A 1119 -41.97 -37.89 76.21
C SER A 1119 -42.15 -37.60 74.73
N MET A 1120 -41.65 -36.45 74.30
CA MET A 1120 -41.50 -36.10 72.90
C MET A 1120 -40.19 -35.33 72.67
N ILE A 1121 -39.59 -35.55 71.50
CA ILE A 1121 -38.38 -34.87 71.02
C ILE A 1121 -38.67 -34.36 69.61
N ILE A 1122 -38.39 -33.10 69.35
CA ILE A 1122 -38.43 -32.50 68.01
C ILE A 1122 -37.01 -32.11 67.65
N SER A 1123 -36.51 -32.66 66.54
CA SER A 1123 -35.22 -32.30 65.95
C SER A 1123 -35.40 -31.64 64.59
N SER A 1124 -34.45 -30.80 64.19
CA SER A 1124 -34.32 -30.37 62.80
C SER A 1124 -33.91 -31.54 61.90
N MET A 1125 -33.90 -31.34 60.58
CA MET A 1125 -33.48 -32.39 59.64
C MET A 1125 -31.98 -32.73 59.75
N GLU A 1126 -31.13 -31.86 60.32
CA GLU A 1126 -29.75 -32.20 60.68
C GLU A 1126 -29.64 -32.97 62.02
N GLY A 1127 -30.76 -33.45 62.57
CA GLY A 1127 -30.81 -34.26 63.80
C GLY A 1127 -30.74 -33.48 65.11
N LYS A 1128 -30.40 -32.19 65.07
CA LYS A 1128 -30.28 -31.33 66.26
C LYS A 1128 -31.62 -31.15 66.97
N THR A 1129 -31.70 -31.57 68.24
CA THR A 1129 -32.87 -31.35 69.09
C THR A 1129 -33.17 -29.86 69.24
N VAL A 1130 -34.38 -29.47 68.87
CA VAL A 1130 -34.94 -28.11 68.98
C VAL A 1130 -35.87 -28.00 70.19
N TYR A 1131 -36.52 -29.10 70.56
CA TYR A 1131 -37.36 -29.21 71.76
C TYR A 1131 -37.36 -30.63 72.28
N GLU A 1132 -37.28 -30.79 73.60
CA GLU A 1132 -37.40 -32.06 74.30
C GLU A 1132 -38.25 -31.86 75.55
N SER A 1133 -39.17 -32.79 75.80
CA SER A 1133 -39.96 -32.84 77.03
C SER A 1133 -40.15 -34.29 77.44
N ASN A 1134 -39.67 -34.62 78.65
CA ASN A 1134 -39.59 -36.01 79.12
C ASN A 1134 -40.76 -36.47 80.01
N ILE A 1135 -41.64 -35.55 80.42
CA ILE A 1135 -42.81 -35.86 81.27
C ILE A 1135 -44.01 -34.98 80.86
N ILE A 1136 -44.77 -35.42 79.86
CA ILE A 1136 -46.00 -34.76 79.40
C ILE A 1136 -47.26 -35.33 80.07
N ASN A 1137 -47.33 -36.67 80.21
CA ASN A 1137 -48.39 -37.41 80.91
C ASN A 1137 -49.84 -37.09 80.47
N ALA A 1138 -50.04 -36.73 79.19
CA ALA A 1138 -51.34 -36.39 78.62
C ALA A 1138 -51.61 -37.14 77.30
N LYS A 1139 -52.87 -37.30 76.90
CA LYS A 1139 -53.22 -37.84 75.56
C LYS A 1139 -53.12 -36.80 74.44
N SER A 1140 -53.00 -35.51 74.78
CA SER A 1140 -52.84 -34.41 73.83
C SER A 1140 -51.97 -33.33 74.47
N HIS A 1141 -51.09 -32.71 73.68
CA HIS A 1141 -50.21 -31.62 74.10
C HIS A 1141 -50.08 -30.58 72.97
N GLN A 1142 -50.14 -29.30 73.31
CA GLN A 1142 -50.04 -28.20 72.34
C GLN A 1142 -48.75 -27.42 72.56
N LEU A 1143 -48.05 -27.12 71.48
CA LEU A 1143 -46.73 -26.50 71.45
C LEU A 1143 -46.77 -25.26 70.56
N ASN A 1144 -46.16 -24.16 71.02
CA ASN A 1144 -45.93 -22.97 70.18
C ASN A 1144 -44.55 -23.07 69.51
N ILE A 1145 -44.56 -23.00 68.18
CA ILE A 1145 -43.41 -23.11 67.28
C ILE A 1145 -43.22 -21.85 66.42
N SER A 1146 -43.87 -20.72 66.74
CA SER A 1146 -43.65 -19.42 66.05
C SER A 1146 -42.18 -19.04 65.91
N ASN A 1147 -41.41 -19.24 66.98
CA ASN A 1147 -39.97 -18.96 67.05
C ASN A 1147 -39.08 -19.97 66.29
N TYR A 1148 -39.67 -21.02 65.69
CA TYR A 1148 -38.91 -22.00 64.91
C TYR A 1148 -38.74 -21.46 63.49
N LYS A 1149 -37.59 -21.73 62.85
CA LYS A 1149 -37.40 -21.38 61.43
C LYS A 1149 -38.39 -22.16 60.55
N VAL A 1150 -38.84 -21.53 59.47
CA VAL A 1150 -39.66 -22.19 58.43
C VAL A 1150 -38.90 -23.42 57.89
N GLY A 1151 -39.55 -24.57 57.82
CA GLY A 1151 -38.91 -25.83 57.48
C GLY A 1151 -39.59 -27.08 58.06
N MET A 1152 -39.00 -28.24 57.76
CA MET A 1152 -39.45 -29.55 58.24
C MET A 1152 -38.62 -29.99 59.46
N TYR A 1153 -39.27 -30.65 60.41
CA TYR A 1153 -38.70 -31.16 61.64
C TYR A 1153 -39.14 -32.61 61.85
N MET A 1154 -38.30 -33.43 62.46
CA MET A 1154 -38.65 -34.79 62.87
C MET A 1154 -39.17 -34.79 64.31
N LEU A 1155 -40.39 -35.28 64.50
CA LEU A 1155 -41.00 -35.48 65.81
C LEU A 1155 -40.92 -36.96 66.20
N VAL A 1156 -40.32 -37.23 67.35
CA VAL A 1156 -40.30 -38.54 68.00
C VAL A 1156 -41.20 -38.46 69.24
N VAL A 1157 -42.13 -39.40 69.40
CA VAL A 1157 -43.06 -39.47 70.55
C VAL A 1157 -42.96 -40.84 71.21
N LYS A 1158 -42.79 -40.87 72.53
CA LYS A 1158 -42.83 -42.10 73.33
C LYS A 1158 -44.08 -42.15 74.18
N THR A 1159 -44.87 -43.20 74.02
CA THR A 1159 -46.14 -43.40 74.73
C THR A 1159 -45.98 -44.28 75.98
N ALA A 1160 -46.97 -44.25 76.86
CA ALA A 1160 -46.94 -44.93 78.15
C ALA A 1160 -46.95 -46.47 78.07
N ASP A 1161 -47.31 -47.05 76.92
CA ASP A 1161 -47.18 -48.47 76.58
C ASP A 1161 -45.77 -48.85 76.07
N GLY A 1162 -44.82 -47.92 76.13
CA GLY A 1162 -43.40 -48.14 75.81
C GLY A 1162 -43.04 -47.92 74.34
N LYS A 1163 -44.02 -47.82 73.44
CA LYS A 1163 -43.81 -47.62 72.00
C LYS A 1163 -43.18 -46.26 71.72
N ILE A 1164 -42.36 -46.22 70.67
CA ILE A 1164 -41.72 -45.01 70.13
C ILE A 1164 -42.20 -44.84 68.69
N THR A 1165 -42.65 -43.63 68.36
CA THR A 1165 -43.33 -43.33 67.10
C THR A 1165 -42.74 -42.08 66.46
N TYR A 1166 -42.45 -42.18 65.17
CA TYR A 1166 -41.81 -41.13 64.39
C TYR A 1166 -42.84 -40.47 63.46
N GLN A 1167 -42.86 -39.15 63.44
CA GLN A 1167 -43.73 -38.30 62.62
C GLN A 1167 -42.98 -37.09 62.07
N LYS A 1168 -43.53 -36.44 61.03
CA LYS A 1168 -43.02 -35.19 60.46
C LYS A 1168 -43.83 -33.99 60.95
N LEU A 1169 -43.14 -32.91 61.32
CA LEU A 1169 -43.72 -31.61 61.67
C LEU A 1169 -43.24 -30.56 60.65
N ILE A 1170 -44.13 -29.69 60.19
CA ILE A 1170 -43.80 -28.66 59.19
C ILE A 1170 -44.19 -27.28 59.74
N LYS A 1171 -43.18 -26.42 59.88
CA LYS A 1171 -43.33 -24.99 60.15
C LYS A 1171 -43.42 -24.26 58.81
N ASN A 1172 -44.56 -23.64 58.54
CA ASN A 1172 -44.73 -22.66 57.46
C ASN A 1172 -44.42 -21.23 57.95
#